data_AF-A0A8D1RC34-F1
#
_entry.id   AF-A0A8D1RC34-F1
#
_cell.length_a   1.000
_cell.length_b   1.000
_cell.length_c   1.000
_cell.angle_alpha   90.00
_cell.angle_beta   90.00
_cell.angle_gamma   90.00
#
_symmetry.space_group_name_H-M   'P 1'
#
loop_
_entity.id
_entity.type
_entity.pdbx_description
1 polymer ?
#
loop_
_entity_poly.entity_id
_entity_poly.type
_entity_poly.pdbx_seq_one_letter_code
_entity_poly.pdbx_strand_id
1 'polypeptide(L)'
;MSRKVAKSSKKLNISSSLESEDISLETTVPTDDISSSEERDGKIKITRQLIERKELLHNIQLLKIELSQKNMMIDNLKVDYLTKIEELEEKLNDALHQKQLLTLRLDSQLNFQQKDARKYQELMKQEMETILLRQKQLEETNLQLREKAGDIRRNLRDFELTEEQYMKLKSFPEDQLSIPEYVSIRFYDLVNPLRKEISELRLKKNELLEELSENKGQLKQLTETYEEDRRNYSELQIRCQRLALELADTKQLIQQGDYRKENYDKVKSERDALEQEAVELRRKHEILEASHISQAKERSELSKEVTTLQQTVTLLQKDKEYLNRQNMELSVRCAHEEDRLERLQAQLEETKKAREEMYEKYVTSRDHYKTEYENKLRDELEQIRLKTNQEIDQLRSASREMYERENRSLREARDNALAEKDRAVMAEKDALEKHDQLLDRYRELQLSTESKVTEFLHQSKLKSFESERAQLIQEETARNLTQCQLECEKYQKKLEVLTKEFYGLQSSSEKRITELQAQNSEHQARLDIYEKLEKELDEIIMQTAEIENEDEAERILFSYGYGANVPTTAKRRLKQSVHLARRVLQLEKQNSLVLRDLEHQKNQVTQLSQELDRANSLLNQTQQPYRYLIESVRQRDSKIDSLKECITQLEKDVSNLNKEKSALQQMKNQMALDLEQLLNHREEFLKSCWAKIIGF
;
A
#
# COMPACT_ATOMS: atom_id res chain seq x y z
N MET A 1 11.65 -64.08 -7.27
CA MET A 1 11.13 -63.85 -5.91
C MET A 1 10.88 -62.35 -5.79
N SER A 2 9.72 -61.75 -5.54
CA SER A 2 8.39 -62.13 -5.03
C SER A 2 7.35 -61.22 -5.74
N ARG A 3 6.29 -61.75 -6.38
CA ARG A 3 4.86 -61.82 -5.92
C ARG A 3 4.38 -60.53 -5.22
N LYS A 4 3.34 -59.80 -5.66
CA LYS A 4 1.91 -60.12 -5.95
C LYS A 4 1.34 -59.05 -6.94
N VAL A 5 0.61 -59.32 -8.03
CA VAL A 5 -0.81 -59.78 -8.21
C VAL A 5 -1.82 -58.92 -7.43
N ALA A 6 -3.01 -58.49 -7.90
CA ALA A 6 -3.68 -58.19 -9.18
C ALA A 6 -5.14 -57.76 -8.81
N LYS A 7 -5.92 -57.33 -9.83
CA LYS A 7 -7.41 -57.27 -9.93
C LYS A 7 -8.11 -55.99 -9.39
N SER A 8 -8.68 -55.15 -10.27
CA SER A 8 -9.96 -55.21 -11.03
C SER A 8 -11.10 -54.55 -10.23
N SER A 9 -11.59 -53.36 -10.61
CA SER A 9 -12.59 -53.03 -11.64
C SER A 9 -14.02 -52.84 -11.10
N LYS A 10 -14.69 -51.81 -11.66
CA LYS A 10 -16.12 -51.48 -11.69
C LYS A 10 -16.75 -50.58 -10.59
N LYS A 11 -17.14 -49.41 -11.12
CA LYS A 11 -18.47 -48.75 -11.09
C LYS A 11 -18.98 -48.12 -9.78
N LEU A 12 -19.17 -46.80 -9.92
CA LEU A 12 -20.35 -46.00 -9.57
C LEU A 12 -20.98 -46.25 -8.21
N ASN A 13 -20.89 -45.24 -7.34
CA ASN A 13 -22.01 -44.81 -6.50
C ASN A 13 -21.99 -43.29 -6.37
N ILE A 14 -23.17 -42.73 -6.64
CA ILE A 14 -23.59 -41.35 -6.46
C ILE A 14 -23.94 -41.20 -4.98
N SER A 15 -23.33 -40.24 -4.28
CA SER A 15 -23.71 -39.77 -2.92
C SER A 15 -23.02 -38.40 -2.73
N SER A 16 -23.75 -37.28 -2.80
CA SER A 16 -24.42 -36.59 -1.68
C SER A 16 -23.48 -35.71 -0.82
N SER A 17 -23.51 -34.40 -1.07
CA SER A 17 -23.40 -33.29 -0.08
C SER A 17 -23.66 -32.01 -0.88
N LEU A 18 -24.80 -31.30 -0.86
CA LEU A 18 -25.69 -30.90 0.24
C LEU A 18 -24.91 -30.32 1.43
N GLU A 19 -24.32 -29.16 1.20
CA GLU A 19 -24.12 -28.13 2.22
C GLU A 19 -24.73 -26.82 1.65
N SER A 20 -26.04 -26.69 1.82
CA SER A 20 -26.76 -25.42 1.73
C SER A 20 -26.65 -24.76 3.09
N GLU A 21 -25.87 -23.68 3.19
CA GLU A 21 -25.90 -22.78 4.33
C GLU A 21 -27.19 -21.96 4.28
N ASP A 22 -28.13 -22.33 5.15
CA ASP A 22 -29.31 -21.54 5.50
C ASP A 22 -28.87 -20.22 6.14
N ILE A 23 -29.09 -19.09 5.47
CA ILE A 23 -29.13 -17.78 6.10
C ILE A 23 -30.60 -17.40 6.25
N SER A 24 -31.10 -17.71 7.44
CA SER A 24 -32.31 -17.20 8.06
C SER A 24 -32.40 -15.68 7.98
N LEU A 25 -33.38 -15.16 7.25
CA LEU A 25 -33.88 -13.80 7.41
C LEU A 25 -35.25 -13.85 8.08
N GLU A 26 -35.22 -13.74 9.41
CA GLU A 26 -36.37 -13.38 10.23
C GLU A 26 -36.97 -12.07 9.71
N THR A 27 -38.14 -12.15 9.09
CA THR A 27 -39.03 -11.00 8.90
C THR A 27 -40.19 -11.16 9.87
N THR A 28 -40.01 -10.61 11.06
CA THR A 28 -41.08 -10.38 12.02
C THR A 28 -42.06 -9.36 11.43
N VAL A 29 -43.23 -9.82 11.00
CA VAL A 29 -44.40 -8.97 10.80
C VAL A 29 -45.38 -9.29 11.92
N PRO A 30 -45.58 -8.39 12.90
CA PRO A 30 -46.62 -8.51 13.89
C PRO A 30 -48.01 -8.32 13.27
N THR A 31 -48.88 -9.22 13.68
CA THR A 31 -50.33 -9.30 13.45
C THR A 31 -51.10 -8.04 13.82
N ASP A 32 -52.21 -7.88 13.10
CA ASP A 32 -53.35 -6.99 13.33
C ASP A 32 -53.58 -6.53 14.77
N ASP A 33 -53.88 -5.24 14.93
CA ASP A 33 -54.78 -4.80 15.99
C ASP A 33 -55.77 -3.75 15.47
N ILE A 34 -57.02 -4.06 15.76
CA ILE A 34 -58.26 -3.41 15.38
C ILE A 34 -58.38 -2.11 16.17
N SER A 35 -58.76 -1.00 15.53
CA SER A 35 -59.37 0.11 16.29
C SER A 35 -60.34 0.92 15.44
N SER A 36 -61.56 0.40 15.36
CA SER A 36 -62.78 1.20 15.28
C SER A 36 -63.15 1.66 16.70
N SER A 37 -63.31 2.96 16.90
CA SER A 37 -64.10 3.49 18.03
C SER A 37 -64.77 4.78 17.60
N GLU A 38 -66.10 4.74 17.64
CA GLU A 38 -67.03 5.83 17.40
C GLU A 38 -67.02 6.90 18.52
N GLU A 39 -67.41 8.10 18.07
CA GLU A 39 -68.16 9.16 18.75
C GLU A 39 -67.60 9.83 20.01
N ARG A 40 -67.36 11.14 19.87
CA ARG A 40 -68.15 12.14 20.62
C ARG A 40 -68.23 13.47 19.88
N ASP A 41 -69.44 14.01 19.95
CA ASP A 41 -69.92 15.28 19.42
C ASP A 41 -68.98 16.46 19.61
N GLY A 42 -68.81 17.20 18.52
CA GLY A 42 -68.28 18.55 18.53
C GLY A 42 -68.45 19.15 17.15
N LYS A 43 -69.42 20.04 16.99
CA LYS A 43 -69.64 20.86 15.79
C LYS A 43 -68.33 21.53 15.35
N ILE A 44 -67.62 20.96 14.38
CA ILE A 44 -66.47 21.59 13.72
C ILE A 44 -66.86 21.77 12.27
N LYS A 45 -66.92 23.04 11.85
CA LYS A 45 -67.17 23.47 10.47
C LYS A 45 -66.25 22.68 9.53
N ILE A 46 -66.83 21.94 8.58
CA ILE A 46 -66.09 21.31 7.49
C ILE A 46 -65.50 22.43 6.63
N THR A 47 -64.27 22.84 6.93
CA THR A 47 -63.49 23.74 6.08
C THR A 47 -62.96 22.92 4.90
N ARG A 48 -62.94 23.52 3.71
CA ARG A 48 -62.42 22.96 2.45
C ARG A 48 -61.11 22.17 2.61
N GLN A 49 -60.24 22.61 3.51
CA GLN A 49 -58.96 21.99 3.86
C GLN A 49 -59.06 20.54 4.37
N LEU A 50 -60.16 20.17 5.03
CA LEU A 50 -60.34 18.83 5.61
C LEU A 50 -60.76 17.81 4.54
N ILE A 51 -61.51 18.25 3.53
CA ILE A 51 -61.85 17.46 2.35
C ILE A 51 -60.60 17.28 1.49
N GLU A 52 -59.85 18.37 1.23
CA GLU A 52 -58.57 18.32 0.51
C GLU A 52 -57.57 17.38 1.20
N ARG A 53 -57.51 17.36 2.53
CA ARG A 53 -56.66 16.41 3.28
C ARG A 53 -57.10 14.95 3.11
N LYS A 54 -58.40 14.66 3.09
CA LYS A 54 -58.91 13.29 2.86
C LYS A 54 -58.70 12.84 1.40
N GLU A 55 -58.87 13.74 0.43
CA GLU A 55 -58.57 13.48 -0.98
C GLU A 55 -57.08 13.22 -1.20
N LEU A 56 -56.19 14.01 -0.58
CA LEU A 56 -54.75 13.77 -0.62
C LEU A 56 -54.37 12.43 0.01
N LEU A 57 -54.99 12.06 1.14
CA LEU A 57 -54.75 10.75 1.77
C LEU A 57 -55.21 9.59 0.89
N HIS A 58 -56.36 9.72 0.22
CA HIS A 58 -56.84 8.72 -0.73
C HIS A 58 -55.92 8.61 -1.96
N ASN A 59 -55.48 9.74 -2.52
CA ASN A 59 -54.51 9.76 -3.61
C ASN A 59 -53.18 9.12 -3.21
N ILE A 60 -52.71 9.35 -1.98
CA ILE A 60 -51.52 8.68 -1.45
C ILE A 60 -51.73 7.17 -1.33
N GLN A 61 -52.91 6.71 -0.92
CA GLN A 61 -53.23 5.28 -0.87
C GLN A 61 -53.26 4.65 -2.28
N LEU A 62 -53.86 5.33 -3.26
CA LEU A 62 -53.86 4.88 -4.65
C LEU A 62 -52.43 4.80 -5.20
N LEU A 63 -51.60 5.83 -4.97
CA LEU A 63 -50.19 5.81 -5.36
C LEU A 63 -49.40 4.69 -4.67
N LYS A 64 -49.70 4.37 -3.40
CA LYS A 64 -49.08 3.22 -2.72
C LYS A 64 -49.48 1.89 -3.35
N ILE A 65 -50.75 1.74 -3.75
CA ILE A 65 -51.22 0.54 -4.44
C ILE A 65 -50.56 0.44 -5.82
N GLU A 66 -50.53 1.53 -6.60
CA GLU A 66 -49.85 1.57 -7.90
C GLU A 66 -48.36 1.24 -7.76
N LEU A 67 -47.68 1.80 -6.75
CA LEU A 67 -46.27 1.52 -6.48
C LEU A 67 -46.08 0.05 -6.09
N SER A 68 -46.96 -0.53 -5.27
CA SER A 68 -46.92 -1.95 -4.94
C SER A 68 -47.14 -2.85 -6.17
N GLN A 69 -48.05 -2.48 -7.07
CA GLN A 69 -48.29 -3.21 -8.33
C GLN A 69 -47.10 -3.11 -9.28
N LYS A 70 -46.47 -1.92 -9.38
CA LYS A 70 -45.24 -1.72 -10.16
C LYS A 70 -44.08 -2.51 -9.57
N ASN A 71 -43.94 -2.56 -8.25
CA ASN A 71 -42.93 -3.40 -7.58
C ASN A 71 -43.16 -4.88 -7.86
N MET A 72 -44.40 -5.37 -7.74
CA MET A 72 -44.75 -6.76 -8.07
C MET A 72 -44.44 -7.09 -9.54
N MET A 73 -44.70 -6.16 -10.47
CA MET A 73 -44.34 -6.33 -11.88
C MET A 73 -42.82 -6.40 -12.08
N ILE A 74 -42.07 -5.55 -11.38
CA ILE A 74 -40.59 -5.57 -11.42
C ILE A 74 -40.06 -6.89 -10.87
N ASP A 75 -40.62 -7.39 -9.77
CA ASP A 75 -40.17 -8.63 -9.15
C ASP A 75 -40.53 -9.85 -10.01
N ASN A 76 -41.70 -9.87 -10.67
CA ASN A 76 -42.02 -10.89 -11.67
C ASN A 76 -41.03 -10.87 -12.84
N LEU A 77 -40.71 -9.69 -13.38
CA LEU A 77 -39.71 -9.57 -14.44
C LEU A 77 -38.32 -10.05 -13.99
N LYS A 78 -37.92 -9.77 -12.75
CA LYS A 78 -36.65 -10.29 -12.21
C LYS A 78 -36.66 -11.82 -12.15
N VAL A 79 -37.76 -12.44 -11.71
CA VAL A 79 -37.90 -13.90 -11.68
C VAL A 79 -37.85 -14.49 -13.09
N ASP A 80 -38.51 -13.87 -14.07
CA ASP A 80 -38.46 -14.29 -15.47
C ASP A 80 -37.04 -14.16 -16.05
N TYR A 81 -36.30 -13.11 -15.70
CA TYR A 81 -34.91 -12.96 -16.13
C TYR A 81 -33.98 -13.95 -15.41
N LEU A 82 -34.18 -14.22 -14.13
CA LEU A 82 -33.39 -15.20 -13.37
C LEU A 82 -33.59 -16.61 -13.91
N THR A 83 -34.84 -17.04 -14.11
CA THR A 83 -35.14 -18.32 -14.75
C THR A 83 -34.55 -18.40 -16.16
N LYS A 84 -34.55 -17.28 -16.90
CA LYS A 84 -33.92 -17.25 -18.22
C LYS A 84 -32.40 -17.40 -18.16
N ILE A 85 -31.76 -16.83 -17.15
CA ILE A 85 -30.32 -16.98 -16.91
C ILE A 85 -30.01 -18.44 -16.58
N GLU A 86 -30.76 -19.06 -15.66
CA GLU A 86 -30.61 -20.47 -15.30
C GLU A 86 -30.75 -21.41 -16.52
N GLU A 87 -31.77 -21.19 -17.37
CA GLU A 87 -31.94 -21.95 -18.61
C GLU A 87 -30.74 -21.80 -19.58
N LEU A 88 -30.16 -20.60 -19.65
CA LEU A 88 -29.02 -20.33 -20.53
C LEU A 88 -27.74 -20.94 -19.95
N GLU A 89 -27.59 -20.95 -18.63
CA GLU A 89 -26.49 -21.61 -17.93
C GLU A 89 -26.55 -23.12 -18.09
N GLU A 90 -27.72 -23.76 -17.97
CA GLU A 90 -27.89 -25.18 -18.27
C GLU A 90 -27.53 -25.50 -19.73
N LYS A 91 -28.03 -24.71 -20.69
CA LYS A 91 -27.69 -24.90 -22.11
C LYS A 91 -26.20 -24.72 -22.39
N LEU A 92 -25.55 -23.78 -21.70
CA LEU A 92 -24.11 -23.58 -21.79
C LEU A 92 -23.37 -24.80 -21.25
N ASN A 93 -23.78 -25.33 -20.09
CA ASN A 93 -23.18 -26.50 -19.47
C ASN A 93 -23.35 -27.75 -20.35
N ASP A 94 -24.52 -27.95 -20.94
CA ASP A 94 -24.77 -29.03 -21.90
C ASP A 94 -23.88 -28.91 -23.14
N ALA A 95 -23.75 -27.70 -23.71
CA ALA A 95 -22.87 -27.45 -24.85
C ALA A 95 -21.39 -27.70 -24.50
N LEU A 96 -20.96 -27.32 -23.30
CA LEU A 96 -19.60 -27.60 -22.80
C LEU A 96 -19.36 -29.10 -22.62
N HIS A 97 -20.32 -29.83 -22.06
CA HIS A 97 -20.23 -31.28 -21.92
C HIS A 97 -20.17 -31.98 -23.29
N GLN A 98 -21.03 -31.59 -24.23
CA GLN A 98 -20.99 -32.13 -25.60
C GLN A 98 -19.66 -31.85 -26.29
N LYS A 99 -19.11 -30.64 -26.14
CA LYS A 99 -17.79 -30.27 -26.66
C LYS A 99 -16.71 -31.19 -26.08
N GLN A 100 -16.66 -31.36 -24.76
CA GLN A 100 -15.67 -32.23 -24.10
C GLN A 100 -15.76 -33.68 -24.61
N LEU A 101 -16.98 -34.19 -24.77
CA LEU A 101 -17.21 -35.56 -25.24
C LEU A 101 -16.77 -35.75 -26.70
N LEU A 102 -17.00 -34.75 -27.55
CA LEU A 102 -16.49 -34.73 -28.92
C LEU A 102 -14.96 -34.62 -28.96
N THR A 103 -14.35 -33.80 -28.11
CA THR A 103 -12.88 -33.70 -28.00
C THR A 103 -12.27 -35.04 -27.61
N LEU A 104 -12.79 -35.69 -26.56
CA LEU A 104 -12.33 -37.02 -26.14
C LEU A 104 -12.50 -38.07 -27.24
N ARG A 105 -13.62 -38.02 -27.98
CA ARG A 105 -13.86 -38.93 -29.10
C ARG A 105 -12.85 -38.71 -30.23
N LEU A 106 -12.57 -37.45 -30.58
CA LEU A 106 -11.59 -37.10 -31.60
C LEU A 106 -10.18 -37.53 -31.19
N ASP A 107 -9.77 -37.25 -29.95
CA ASP A 107 -8.47 -37.66 -29.40
C ASP A 107 -8.31 -39.18 -29.37
N SER A 108 -9.39 -39.91 -29.04
CA SER A 108 -9.37 -41.37 -29.07
C SER A 108 -9.21 -41.92 -30.49
N GLN A 109 -9.88 -41.32 -31.48
CA GLN A 109 -9.76 -41.70 -32.89
C GLN A 109 -8.38 -41.38 -33.45
N LEU A 110 -7.83 -40.22 -33.11
CA LEU A 110 -6.52 -39.78 -33.55
C LEU A 110 -5.42 -40.67 -32.95
N ASN A 111 -5.52 -41.00 -31.67
CA ASN A 111 -4.63 -41.99 -31.03
C ASN A 111 -4.73 -43.38 -31.65
N PHE A 112 -5.93 -43.82 -32.03
CA PHE A 112 -6.12 -45.10 -32.71
C PHE A 112 -5.47 -45.11 -34.10
N GLN A 113 -5.71 -44.08 -34.91
CA GLN A 113 -5.09 -43.91 -36.23
C GLN A 113 -3.56 -43.83 -36.14
N GLN A 114 -3.01 -43.12 -35.16
CA GLN A 114 -1.56 -43.06 -34.93
C GLN A 114 -0.99 -44.43 -34.57
N LYS A 115 -1.67 -45.20 -33.71
CA LYS A 115 -1.22 -46.56 -33.34
C LYS A 115 -1.27 -47.51 -34.53
N ASP A 116 -2.31 -47.44 -35.34
CA ASP A 116 -2.42 -48.28 -36.54
C ASP A 116 -1.38 -47.90 -37.59
N ALA A 117 -1.17 -46.60 -37.84
CA ALA A 117 -0.10 -46.14 -38.73
C ALA A 117 1.28 -46.64 -38.28
N ARG A 118 1.57 -46.61 -36.96
CA ARG A 118 2.81 -47.17 -36.40
C ARG A 118 2.93 -48.67 -36.64
N LYS A 119 1.86 -49.44 -36.41
CA LYS A 119 1.86 -50.89 -36.69
C LYS A 119 2.08 -51.19 -38.17
N TYR A 120 1.44 -50.44 -39.08
CA TYR A 120 1.66 -50.59 -40.52
C TYR A 120 3.10 -50.26 -40.90
N GLN A 121 3.70 -49.22 -40.32
CA GLN A 121 5.10 -48.89 -40.55
C GLN A 121 6.05 -49.97 -40.00
N GLU A 122 5.78 -50.53 -38.82
CA GLU A 122 6.57 -51.62 -38.24
C GLU A 122 6.48 -52.90 -39.09
N LEU A 123 5.28 -53.27 -39.55
CA LEU A 123 5.09 -54.39 -40.47
C LEU A 123 5.84 -54.17 -41.79
N MET A 124 5.71 -52.99 -42.40
CA MET A 124 6.41 -52.67 -43.65
C MET A 124 7.93 -52.71 -43.48
N LYS A 125 8.45 -52.28 -42.31
CA LYS A 125 9.88 -52.40 -41.99
C LYS A 125 10.31 -53.85 -41.86
N GLN A 126 9.55 -54.68 -41.15
CA GLN A 126 9.83 -56.12 -41.02
C GLN A 126 9.80 -56.82 -42.38
N GLU A 127 8.80 -56.53 -43.21
CA GLU A 127 8.72 -57.06 -44.58
C GLU A 127 9.92 -56.62 -45.43
N MET A 128 10.28 -55.33 -45.39
CA MET A 128 11.46 -54.83 -46.08
C MET A 128 12.76 -55.50 -45.59
N GLU A 129 12.91 -55.70 -44.28
CA GLU A 129 14.06 -56.40 -43.70
C GLU A 129 14.12 -57.86 -44.15
N THR A 130 12.99 -58.57 -44.22
CA THR A 130 12.95 -59.95 -44.74
C THR A 130 13.30 -60.01 -46.23
N ILE A 131 12.82 -59.06 -47.04
CA ILE A 131 13.14 -58.97 -48.46
C ILE A 131 14.64 -58.67 -48.64
N LEU A 132 15.20 -57.73 -47.88
CA LEU A 132 16.62 -57.41 -47.92
C LEU A 132 17.50 -58.59 -47.50
N LEU A 133 17.12 -59.32 -46.46
CA LEU A 133 17.83 -60.54 -46.06
C LEU A 133 17.79 -61.59 -47.17
N ARG A 134 16.62 -61.78 -47.80
CA ARG A 134 16.46 -62.71 -48.91
C ARG A 134 17.26 -62.29 -50.14
N GLN A 135 17.29 -60.99 -50.44
CA GLN A 135 18.09 -60.45 -51.53
C GLN A 135 19.58 -60.69 -51.31
N LYS A 136 20.10 -60.42 -50.09
CA LYS A 136 21.51 -60.71 -49.75
C LYS A 136 21.86 -62.18 -49.93
N GLN A 137 21.01 -63.10 -49.46
CA GLN A 137 21.20 -64.54 -49.66
C GLN A 137 21.22 -64.91 -51.16
N LEU A 138 20.33 -64.32 -51.96
CA LEU A 138 20.29 -64.55 -53.40
C LEU A 138 21.53 -63.99 -54.11
N GLU A 139 22.02 -62.83 -53.69
CA GLU A 139 23.25 -62.23 -54.23
C GLU A 139 24.48 -63.08 -53.90
N GLU A 140 24.60 -63.55 -52.65
CA GLU A 140 25.67 -64.46 -52.23
C GLU A 140 25.63 -65.79 -53.01
N THR A 141 24.46 -66.40 -53.16
CA THR A 141 24.32 -67.64 -53.96
C THR A 141 24.62 -67.40 -55.45
N ASN A 142 24.25 -66.25 -56.01
CA ASN A 142 24.55 -65.91 -57.40
C ASN A 142 26.05 -65.71 -57.62
N LEU A 143 26.74 -65.06 -56.67
CA LEU A 143 28.21 -64.93 -56.69
C LEU A 143 28.87 -66.32 -56.67
N GLN A 144 28.47 -67.20 -55.76
CA GLN A 144 28.99 -68.56 -55.69
C GLN A 144 28.71 -69.37 -56.97
N LEU A 145 27.54 -69.21 -57.58
CA LEU A 145 27.20 -69.87 -58.85
C LEU A 145 28.03 -69.32 -60.02
N ARG A 146 28.31 -68.01 -60.04
CA ARG A 146 29.18 -67.39 -61.05
C ARG A 146 30.62 -67.85 -60.92
N GLU A 147 31.13 -67.97 -59.69
CA GLU A 147 32.45 -68.53 -59.42
C GLU A 147 32.54 -69.98 -59.89
N LYS A 148 31.58 -70.84 -59.49
CA LYS A 148 31.50 -72.24 -59.94
C LYS A 148 31.37 -72.36 -61.45
N ALA A 149 30.58 -71.53 -62.11
CA ALA A 149 30.47 -71.50 -63.57
C ALA A 149 31.76 -71.03 -64.23
N GLY A 150 32.46 -70.07 -63.62
CA GLY A 150 33.80 -69.62 -64.04
C GLY A 150 34.86 -70.72 -63.91
N ASP A 151 34.82 -71.49 -62.82
CA ASP A 151 35.70 -72.64 -62.60
C ASP A 151 35.43 -73.75 -63.63
N ILE A 152 34.16 -74.08 -63.89
CA ILE A 152 33.79 -75.03 -64.95
C ILE A 152 34.30 -74.54 -66.32
N ARG A 153 34.11 -73.26 -66.67
CA ARG A 153 34.62 -72.71 -67.93
C ARG A 153 36.14 -72.74 -68.04
N ARG A 154 36.87 -72.61 -66.92
CA ARG A 154 38.34 -72.73 -66.90
C ARG A 154 38.77 -74.19 -67.09
N ASN A 155 38.07 -75.13 -66.45
CA ASN A 155 38.32 -76.57 -66.56
C ASN A 155 37.95 -77.16 -67.94
N LEU A 156 37.12 -76.47 -68.73
CA LEU A 156 36.69 -76.89 -70.07
C LEU A 156 37.53 -76.27 -71.23
N ARG A 157 38.75 -75.76 -70.96
CA ARG A 157 39.60 -75.14 -72.01
C ARG A 157 40.48 -76.14 -72.75
N ASP A 158 41.00 -77.14 -72.06
CA ASP A 158 41.99 -78.08 -72.62
C ASP A 158 41.43 -79.52 -72.55
N PHE A 159 41.10 -80.11 -73.70
CA PHE A 159 40.48 -81.46 -73.82
C PHE A 159 41.36 -82.50 -74.51
N GLU A 160 42.68 -82.33 -74.46
CA GLU A 160 43.60 -83.25 -75.11
C GLU A 160 43.71 -84.56 -74.32
N LEU A 161 43.04 -85.60 -74.81
CA LEU A 161 43.15 -86.96 -74.30
C LEU A 161 44.04 -87.81 -75.21
N THR A 162 44.89 -88.62 -74.61
CA THR A 162 45.57 -89.73 -75.31
C THR A 162 44.62 -90.93 -75.47
N GLU A 163 44.85 -91.79 -76.47
CA GLU A 163 44.03 -93.00 -76.71
C GLU A 163 43.90 -93.86 -75.43
N GLU A 164 44.95 -93.96 -74.63
CA GLU A 164 44.96 -94.71 -73.37
C GLU A 164 44.09 -94.08 -72.27
N GLN A 165 44.07 -92.75 -72.18
CA GLN A 165 43.28 -92.02 -71.19
C GLN A 165 41.79 -92.03 -71.54
N TYR A 166 41.47 -91.93 -72.82
CA TYR A 166 40.10 -92.06 -73.32
C TYR A 166 39.51 -93.44 -73.01
N MET A 167 40.26 -94.54 -73.24
CA MET A 167 39.78 -95.89 -72.96
C MET A 167 39.54 -96.14 -71.47
N LYS A 168 40.35 -95.52 -70.60
CA LYS A 168 40.14 -95.56 -69.13
C LYS A 168 38.90 -94.78 -68.72
N LEU A 169 38.71 -93.56 -69.22
CA LEU A 169 37.58 -92.71 -68.87
C LEU A 169 36.24 -93.26 -69.41
N LYS A 170 36.23 -93.87 -70.60
CA LYS A 170 35.05 -94.51 -71.20
C LYS A 170 34.57 -95.76 -70.44
N SER A 171 35.41 -96.34 -69.57
CA SER A 171 35.04 -97.51 -68.77
C SER A 171 34.17 -97.17 -67.55
N PHE A 172 34.08 -95.89 -67.17
CA PHE A 172 33.23 -95.42 -66.08
C PHE A 172 31.82 -95.04 -66.57
N PRO A 173 30.76 -95.28 -65.78
CA PRO A 173 29.40 -94.87 -66.11
C PRO A 173 29.22 -93.33 -66.05
N GLU A 174 28.31 -92.79 -66.86
CA GLU A 174 28.10 -91.34 -67.04
C GLU A 174 27.82 -90.58 -65.72
N ASP A 175 27.19 -91.22 -64.74
CA ASP A 175 26.86 -90.63 -63.44
C ASP A 175 28.07 -90.43 -62.50
N GLN A 176 29.20 -91.08 -62.80
CA GLN A 176 30.43 -91.01 -62.00
C GLN A 176 31.50 -90.12 -62.65
N LEU A 177 31.28 -89.68 -63.88
CA LEU A 177 32.20 -88.83 -64.63
C LEU A 177 32.03 -87.37 -64.23
N SER A 178 33.14 -86.69 -64.00
CA SER A 178 33.13 -85.24 -63.84
C SER A 178 32.73 -84.56 -65.17
N ILE A 179 32.06 -83.41 -65.11
CA ILE A 179 31.61 -82.67 -66.31
C ILE A 179 32.75 -82.47 -67.34
N PRO A 180 33.99 -82.10 -66.96
CA PRO A 180 35.10 -82.01 -67.90
C PRO A 180 35.52 -83.35 -68.50
N GLU A 181 35.46 -84.44 -67.73
CA GLU A 181 35.82 -85.79 -68.19
C GLU A 181 34.79 -86.30 -69.21
N TYR A 182 33.49 -86.10 -68.93
CA TYR A 182 32.42 -86.42 -69.86
C TYR A 182 32.55 -85.64 -71.18
N VAL A 183 32.80 -84.32 -71.10
CA VAL A 183 32.99 -83.48 -72.29
C VAL A 183 34.25 -83.89 -73.06
N SER A 184 35.33 -84.27 -72.36
CA SER A 184 36.57 -84.74 -72.99
C SER A 184 36.37 -86.04 -73.78
N ILE A 185 35.60 -87.00 -73.26
CA ILE A 185 35.26 -88.25 -73.97
C ILE A 185 34.47 -87.94 -75.25
N ARG A 186 33.43 -87.11 -75.15
CA ARG A 186 32.59 -86.73 -76.31
C ARG A 186 33.36 -85.92 -77.34
N PHE A 187 34.25 -85.03 -76.91
CA PHE A 187 35.13 -84.29 -77.79
C PHE A 187 36.08 -85.23 -78.53
N TYR A 188 36.67 -86.20 -77.83
CA TYR A 188 37.54 -87.21 -78.43
C TYR A 188 36.81 -88.09 -79.45
N ASP A 189 35.59 -88.56 -79.14
CA ASP A 189 34.76 -89.38 -80.04
C ASP A 189 34.46 -88.70 -81.38
N LEU A 190 34.20 -87.39 -81.36
CA LEU A 190 33.80 -86.65 -82.55
C LEU A 190 35.01 -86.11 -83.33
N VAL A 191 36.04 -85.64 -82.63
CA VAL A 191 37.15 -84.92 -83.25
C VAL A 191 38.25 -85.86 -83.73
N ASN A 192 38.51 -86.96 -83.05
CA ASN A 192 39.56 -87.91 -83.45
C ASN A 192 39.31 -88.60 -84.81
N PRO A 193 38.10 -89.07 -85.16
CA PRO A 193 37.86 -89.65 -86.50
C PRO A 193 38.05 -88.61 -87.61
N LEU A 194 37.56 -87.37 -87.42
CA LEU A 194 37.78 -86.28 -88.37
C LEU A 194 39.27 -85.94 -88.52
N ARG A 195 40.05 -85.98 -87.44
CA ARG A 195 41.51 -85.81 -87.50
C ARG A 195 42.19 -86.93 -88.30
N LYS A 196 41.73 -88.19 -88.13
CA LYS A 196 42.21 -89.35 -88.91
C LYS A 196 41.86 -89.19 -90.40
N GLU A 197 40.62 -88.85 -90.74
CA GLU A 197 40.19 -88.59 -92.12
C GLU A 197 40.98 -87.45 -92.78
N ILE A 198 41.22 -86.34 -92.08
CA ILE A 198 42.04 -85.23 -92.60
C ILE A 198 43.47 -85.70 -92.88
N SER A 199 44.04 -86.55 -92.02
CA SER A 199 45.39 -87.08 -92.23
C SER A 199 45.46 -88.02 -93.44
N GLU A 200 44.45 -88.87 -93.64
CA GLU A 200 44.35 -89.77 -94.79
C GLU A 200 44.14 -89.01 -96.11
N LEU A 201 43.28 -87.98 -96.11
CA LEU A 201 43.08 -87.11 -97.28
C LEU A 201 44.35 -86.33 -97.64
N ARG A 202 45.13 -85.91 -96.64
CA ARG A 202 46.43 -85.27 -96.88
C ARG A 202 47.44 -86.22 -97.52
N LEU A 203 47.48 -87.50 -97.09
CA LEU A 203 48.34 -88.51 -97.71
C LEU A 203 47.93 -88.77 -99.17
N LYS A 204 46.63 -89.00 -99.44
CA LYS A 204 46.10 -89.20 -100.80
C LYS A 204 46.38 -88.01 -101.73
N LYS A 205 46.30 -86.79 -101.21
CA LYS A 205 46.63 -85.58 -101.98
C LYS A 205 48.10 -85.60 -102.43
N ASN A 206 49.02 -86.02 -101.56
CA ASN A 206 50.44 -86.06 -101.87
C ASN A 206 50.75 -87.13 -102.93
N GLU A 207 50.16 -88.33 -102.80
CA GLU A 207 50.29 -89.41 -103.79
C GLU A 207 49.83 -88.96 -105.19
N LEU A 208 48.66 -88.32 -105.31
CA LEU A 208 48.15 -87.81 -106.58
C LEU A 208 49.01 -86.69 -107.18
N LEU A 209 49.67 -85.88 -106.34
CA LEU A 209 50.60 -84.85 -106.82
C LEU A 209 51.88 -85.46 -107.39
N GLU A 210 52.37 -86.55 -106.80
CA GLU A 210 53.51 -87.31 -107.32
C GLU A 210 53.16 -87.96 -108.67
N GLU A 211 52.01 -88.64 -108.79
CA GLU A 211 51.54 -89.23 -110.06
C GLU A 211 51.37 -88.18 -111.17
N LEU A 212 50.83 -86.99 -110.86
CA LEU A 212 50.72 -85.89 -111.82
C LEU A 212 52.09 -85.43 -112.32
N SER A 213 53.09 -85.44 -111.44
CA SER A 213 54.46 -85.03 -111.79
C SER A 213 55.14 -86.03 -112.73
N GLU A 214 54.94 -87.33 -112.51
CA GLU A 214 55.46 -88.40 -113.37
C GLU A 214 54.84 -88.36 -114.77
N ASN A 215 53.51 -88.22 -114.84
CA ASN A 215 52.78 -88.12 -116.11
C ASN A 215 53.23 -86.90 -116.94
N LYS A 216 53.51 -85.75 -116.29
CA LYS A 216 54.08 -84.58 -116.96
C LYS A 216 55.49 -84.84 -117.51
N GLY A 217 56.28 -85.68 -116.85
CA GLY A 217 57.59 -86.12 -117.33
C GLY A 217 57.49 -86.97 -118.60
N GLN A 218 56.60 -87.96 -118.60
CA GLN A 218 56.38 -88.86 -119.76
C GLN A 218 55.91 -88.10 -121.00
N LEU A 219 55.00 -87.13 -120.84
CA LEU A 219 54.52 -86.28 -121.94
C LEU A 219 55.63 -85.49 -122.61
N LYS A 220 56.60 -84.97 -121.84
CA LYS A 220 57.75 -84.22 -122.38
C LYS A 220 58.66 -85.11 -123.23
N GLN A 221 58.95 -86.32 -122.75
CA GLN A 221 59.77 -87.28 -123.51
C GLN A 221 59.12 -87.64 -124.85
N LEU A 222 57.80 -87.87 -124.85
CA LEU A 222 57.08 -88.19 -126.07
C LEU A 222 57.10 -87.05 -127.10
N THR A 223 56.99 -85.79 -126.64
CA THR A 223 57.09 -84.63 -127.53
C THR A 223 58.49 -84.48 -128.15
N GLU A 224 59.55 -84.78 -127.41
CA GLU A 224 60.93 -84.73 -127.91
C GLU A 224 61.15 -85.78 -129.01
N THR A 225 60.69 -87.02 -128.80
CA THR A 225 60.81 -88.08 -129.82
C THR A 225 60.06 -87.76 -131.13
N TYR A 226 58.89 -87.15 -131.04
CA TYR A 226 58.12 -86.73 -132.22
C TYR A 226 58.85 -85.66 -133.06
N GLU A 227 59.55 -84.73 -132.40
CA GLU A 227 60.32 -83.70 -133.10
C GLU A 227 61.54 -84.29 -133.84
N GLU A 228 62.17 -85.33 -133.28
CA GLU A 228 63.28 -86.04 -133.91
C GLU A 228 62.85 -86.78 -135.18
N ASP A 229 61.74 -87.52 -135.13
CA ASP A 229 61.20 -88.25 -136.28
C ASP A 229 60.84 -87.33 -137.45
N ARG A 230 60.33 -86.13 -137.14
CA ARG A 230 60.01 -85.12 -138.16
C ARG A 230 61.26 -84.65 -138.91
N ARG A 231 62.42 -84.56 -138.24
CA ARG A 231 63.69 -84.19 -138.90
C ARG A 231 64.15 -85.30 -139.84
N ASN A 232 64.11 -86.55 -139.39
CA ASN A 232 64.53 -87.73 -140.17
C ASN A 232 63.75 -87.87 -141.49
N TYR A 233 62.44 -87.62 -141.48
CA TYR A 233 61.60 -87.70 -142.68
C TYR A 233 62.04 -86.71 -143.78
N SER A 234 62.46 -85.50 -143.39
CA SER A 234 62.89 -84.48 -144.34
C SER A 234 64.20 -84.84 -145.07
N GLU A 235 65.11 -85.55 -144.41
CA GLU A 235 66.37 -86.00 -145.00
C GLU A 235 66.18 -87.13 -146.03
N LEU A 236 65.27 -88.07 -145.75
CA LEU A 236 64.92 -89.17 -146.65
C LEU A 236 64.34 -88.67 -147.98
N GLN A 237 63.54 -87.61 -147.97
CA GLN A 237 62.93 -87.03 -149.16
C GLN A 237 63.96 -86.49 -150.16
N ILE A 238 65.06 -85.91 -149.67
CA ILE A 238 66.16 -85.39 -150.50
C ILE A 238 66.89 -86.55 -151.21
N ARG A 239 67.00 -87.70 -150.55
CA ARG A 239 67.69 -88.89 -151.11
C ARG A 239 66.95 -89.50 -152.29
N CYS A 240 65.62 -89.58 -152.24
CA CYS A 240 64.80 -90.14 -153.32
C CYS A 240 64.92 -89.36 -154.65
N GLN A 241 65.15 -88.05 -154.60
CA GLN A 241 65.28 -87.23 -155.80
C GLN A 241 66.57 -87.51 -156.60
N ARG A 242 67.64 -87.97 -155.94
CA ARG A 242 68.90 -88.33 -156.63
C ARG A 242 68.76 -89.60 -157.45
N LEU A 243 68.14 -90.64 -156.89
CA LEU A 243 67.99 -91.95 -157.55
C LEU A 243 67.14 -91.89 -158.83
N ALA A 244 66.26 -90.89 -158.97
CA ALA A 244 65.44 -90.71 -160.16
C ALA A 244 66.25 -90.32 -161.41
N LEU A 245 67.42 -89.68 -161.25
CA LEU A 245 68.26 -89.23 -162.36
C LEU A 245 69.05 -90.39 -162.99
N GLU A 246 69.56 -91.33 -162.18
CA GLU A 246 70.34 -92.49 -162.65
C GLU A 246 69.51 -93.45 -163.53
N LEU A 247 68.20 -93.51 -163.28
CA LEU A 247 67.27 -94.34 -164.05
C LEU A 247 67.06 -93.83 -165.49
N ALA A 248 67.35 -92.56 -165.78
CA ALA A 248 67.25 -92.00 -167.12
C ALA A 248 68.37 -92.50 -168.05
N ASP A 249 69.60 -92.66 -167.54
CA ASP A 249 70.78 -93.03 -168.32
C ASP A 249 70.69 -94.47 -168.84
N THR A 250 70.10 -95.36 -168.04
CA THR A 250 69.92 -96.78 -168.42
C THR A 250 68.95 -96.96 -169.59
N LYS A 251 68.01 -96.03 -169.80
CA LYS A 251 67.08 -96.08 -170.95
C LYS A 251 67.77 -95.84 -172.29
N GLN A 252 68.91 -95.17 -172.32
CA GLN A 252 69.61 -94.84 -173.56
C GLN A 252 70.34 -96.06 -174.16
N LEU A 253 70.75 -97.02 -173.32
CA LEU A 253 71.42 -98.26 -173.73
C LEU A 253 70.47 -99.28 -174.40
N ILE A 254 69.16 -99.23 -174.09
CA ILE A 254 68.15 -100.17 -174.62
C ILE A 254 67.87 -99.95 -176.12
N GLN A 255 68.17 -98.77 -176.67
CA GLN A 255 67.93 -98.48 -178.09
C GLN A 255 68.85 -99.24 -179.06
N GLN A 256 69.90 -99.94 -178.59
CA GLN A 256 70.88 -100.63 -179.45
C GLN A 256 70.62 -102.13 -179.69
N GLY A 257 69.48 -102.68 -179.26
CA GLY A 257 68.80 -103.75 -180.02
C GLY A 257 69.01 -105.23 -179.66
N ASP A 258 69.91 -105.63 -178.77
CA ASP A 258 70.13 -107.08 -178.51
C ASP A 258 69.25 -107.71 -177.41
N TYR A 259 68.40 -106.94 -176.72
CA TYR A 259 67.64 -107.45 -175.56
C TYR A 259 66.36 -108.25 -175.90
N ARG A 260 65.88 -108.17 -177.15
CA ARG A 260 64.53 -108.65 -177.52
C ARG A 260 64.42 -110.17 -177.67
N LYS A 261 65.50 -110.90 -177.93
CA LYS A 261 65.43 -112.34 -178.25
C LYS A 261 65.55 -113.26 -177.04
N GLU A 262 66.21 -112.85 -175.95
CA GLU A 262 66.37 -113.71 -174.76
C GLU A 262 65.33 -113.46 -173.66
N ASN A 263 64.61 -112.33 -173.69
CA ASN A 263 63.82 -111.88 -172.53
C ASN A 263 62.29 -112.10 -172.66
N TYR A 264 61.79 -112.66 -173.76
CA TYR A 264 60.34 -112.78 -174.01
C TYR A 264 59.63 -113.64 -172.95
N ASP A 265 60.23 -114.76 -172.56
CA ASP A 265 59.61 -115.67 -171.59
C ASP A 265 59.65 -115.09 -170.17
N LYS A 266 60.68 -114.32 -169.81
CA LYS A 266 60.74 -113.57 -168.54
C LYS A 266 59.66 -112.49 -168.48
N VAL A 267 59.53 -111.69 -169.55
CA VAL A 267 58.51 -110.63 -169.64
C VAL A 267 57.08 -111.18 -169.55
N LYS A 268 56.82 -112.39 -170.06
CA LYS A 268 55.51 -113.03 -169.92
C LYS A 268 55.21 -113.41 -168.47
N SER A 269 56.18 -114.02 -167.77
CA SER A 269 56.02 -114.37 -166.34
C SER A 269 55.88 -113.13 -165.45
N GLU A 270 56.62 -112.07 -165.73
CA GLU A 270 56.51 -110.78 -165.05
C GLU A 270 55.14 -110.14 -165.30
N ARG A 271 54.60 -110.22 -166.54
CA ARG A 271 53.26 -109.72 -166.85
C ARG A 271 52.17 -110.46 -166.09
N ASP A 272 52.24 -111.79 -166.01
CA ASP A 272 51.25 -112.60 -165.26
C ASP A 272 51.34 -112.32 -163.74
N ALA A 273 52.54 -112.12 -163.19
CA ALA A 273 52.74 -111.72 -161.79
C ALA A 273 52.21 -110.32 -161.51
N LEU A 274 52.49 -109.36 -162.40
CA LEU A 274 51.96 -107.99 -162.30
C LEU A 274 50.43 -107.95 -162.46
N GLU A 275 49.83 -108.84 -163.25
CA GLU A 275 48.37 -108.98 -163.32
C GLU A 275 47.78 -109.45 -161.99
N GLN A 276 48.42 -110.41 -161.31
CA GLN A 276 48.01 -110.84 -159.97
C GLN A 276 48.17 -109.73 -158.93
N GLU A 277 49.32 -109.04 -158.92
CA GLU A 277 49.54 -107.87 -158.04
C GLU A 277 48.53 -106.76 -158.31
N ALA A 278 48.17 -106.50 -159.57
CA ALA A 278 47.15 -105.52 -159.93
C ALA A 278 45.76 -105.90 -159.41
N VAL A 279 45.42 -107.19 -159.38
CA VAL A 279 44.16 -107.68 -158.79
C VAL A 279 44.19 -107.56 -157.26
N GLU A 280 45.31 -107.88 -156.60
CA GLU A 280 45.46 -107.73 -155.16
C GLU A 280 45.44 -106.26 -154.72
N LEU A 281 46.10 -105.39 -155.48
CA LEU A 281 46.09 -103.94 -155.24
C LEU A 281 44.70 -103.36 -155.44
N ARG A 282 43.92 -103.84 -156.44
CA ARG A 282 42.50 -103.45 -156.58
C ARG A 282 41.68 -103.88 -155.37
N ARG A 283 41.83 -105.11 -154.88
CA ARG A 283 41.14 -105.57 -153.66
C ARG A 283 41.52 -104.73 -152.43
N LYS A 284 42.81 -104.42 -152.24
CA LYS A 284 43.28 -103.54 -151.15
C LYS A 284 42.71 -102.13 -151.30
N HIS A 285 42.64 -101.62 -152.52
CA HIS A 285 42.05 -100.32 -152.81
C HIS A 285 40.56 -100.30 -152.50
N GLU A 286 39.80 -101.32 -152.91
CA GLU A 286 38.37 -101.45 -152.59
C GLU A 286 38.12 -101.48 -151.07
N ILE A 287 38.96 -102.19 -150.30
CA ILE A 287 38.87 -102.21 -148.83
C ILE A 287 39.19 -100.83 -148.23
N LEU A 288 40.23 -100.16 -148.72
CA LEU A 288 40.61 -98.82 -148.26
C LEU A 288 39.56 -97.77 -148.65
N GLU A 289 38.96 -97.87 -149.84
CA GLU A 289 37.85 -97.02 -150.27
C GLU A 289 36.63 -97.22 -149.36
N ALA A 290 36.28 -98.48 -149.05
CA ALA A 290 35.20 -98.77 -148.11
C ALA A 290 35.46 -98.18 -146.72
N SER A 291 36.69 -98.30 -146.19
CA SER A 291 37.10 -97.71 -144.92
C SER A 291 37.14 -96.18 -144.96
N HIS A 292 37.54 -95.58 -146.08
CA HIS A 292 37.54 -94.13 -146.24
C HIS A 292 36.11 -93.60 -146.29
N ILE A 293 35.20 -94.32 -146.97
CA ILE A 293 33.77 -93.98 -147.01
C ILE A 293 33.16 -94.07 -145.60
N SER A 294 33.50 -95.09 -144.79
CA SER A 294 32.99 -95.19 -143.41
C SER A 294 33.54 -94.07 -142.52
N GLN A 295 34.84 -93.78 -142.56
CA GLN A 295 35.44 -92.68 -141.80
C GLN A 295 34.93 -91.30 -142.23
N ALA A 296 34.65 -91.10 -143.52
CA ALA A 296 34.04 -89.87 -144.02
C ALA A 296 32.61 -89.69 -143.47
N LYS A 297 31.84 -90.78 -143.34
CA LYS A 297 30.51 -90.75 -142.72
C LYS A 297 30.60 -90.41 -141.23
N GLU A 298 31.46 -91.09 -140.47
CA GLU A 298 31.69 -90.79 -139.03
C GLU A 298 32.13 -89.34 -138.82
N ARG A 299 33.07 -88.85 -139.63
CA ARG A 299 33.48 -87.44 -139.59
C ARG A 299 32.32 -86.49 -139.89
N SER A 300 31.44 -86.84 -140.82
CA SER A 300 30.25 -86.04 -141.13
C SER A 300 29.22 -86.06 -140.00
N GLU A 301 29.08 -87.17 -139.29
CA GLU A 301 28.20 -87.32 -138.13
C GLU A 301 28.73 -86.54 -136.93
N LEU A 302 30.01 -86.69 -136.59
CA LEU A 302 30.68 -85.90 -135.56
C LEU A 302 30.63 -84.40 -135.88
N SER A 303 30.79 -84.00 -137.16
CA SER A 303 30.63 -82.61 -137.55
C SER A 303 29.20 -82.09 -137.36
N LYS A 304 28.18 -82.94 -137.53
CA LYS A 304 26.79 -82.57 -137.21
C LYS A 304 26.60 -82.49 -135.69
N GLU A 305 27.14 -83.41 -134.91
CA GLU A 305 27.08 -83.36 -133.44
C GLU A 305 27.76 -82.10 -132.89
N VAL A 306 28.95 -81.76 -133.38
CA VAL A 306 29.65 -80.52 -133.00
C VAL A 306 28.81 -79.29 -133.31
N THR A 307 28.15 -79.23 -134.48
CA THR A 307 27.27 -78.09 -134.79
C THR A 307 26.02 -78.05 -133.91
N THR A 308 25.43 -79.20 -133.56
CA THR A 308 24.32 -79.25 -132.59
C THR A 308 24.75 -78.82 -131.19
N LEU A 309 25.92 -79.25 -130.71
CA LEU A 309 26.47 -78.84 -129.41
C LEU A 309 26.84 -77.35 -129.39
N GLN A 310 27.36 -76.81 -130.49
CA GLN A 310 27.58 -75.36 -130.62
C GLN A 310 26.25 -74.60 -130.55
N GLN A 311 25.19 -75.10 -131.17
CA GLN A 311 23.86 -74.50 -131.06
C GLN A 311 23.30 -74.58 -129.62
N THR A 312 23.47 -75.69 -128.90
CA THR A 312 23.01 -75.78 -127.50
C THR A 312 23.83 -74.87 -126.57
N VAL A 313 25.14 -74.79 -126.75
CA VAL A 313 26.00 -73.87 -125.98
C VAL A 313 25.60 -72.41 -126.21
N THR A 314 25.32 -72.02 -127.46
CA THR A 314 24.87 -70.64 -127.75
C THR A 314 23.50 -70.33 -127.15
N LEU A 315 22.57 -71.29 -127.10
CA LEU A 315 21.29 -71.12 -126.41
C LEU A 315 21.49 -70.97 -124.89
N LEU A 316 22.28 -71.84 -124.27
CA LEU A 316 22.57 -71.78 -122.83
C LEU A 316 23.31 -70.49 -122.44
N GLN A 317 24.17 -69.96 -123.31
CA GLN A 317 24.80 -68.65 -123.12
C GLN A 317 23.75 -67.53 -123.10
N LYS A 318 22.78 -67.55 -124.01
CA LYS A 318 21.67 -66.58 -124.02
C LYS A 318 20.81 -66.69 -122.77
N ASP A 319 20.50 -67.91 -122.31
CA ASP A 319 19.74 -68.11 -121.07
C ASP A 319 20.51 -67.63 -119.85
N LYS A 320 21.82 -67.90 -119.78
CA LYS A 320 22.69 -67.37 -118.72
C LYS A 320 22.71 -65.84 -118.73
N GLU A 321 22.83 -65.21 -119.90
CA GLU A 321 22.77 -63.75 -120.02
C GLU A 321 21.42 -63.19 -119.57
N TYR A 322 20.31 -63.83 -119.96
CA TYR A 322 18.96 -63.44 -119.56
C TYR A 322 18.80 -63.52 -118.03
N LEU A 323 19.16 -64.66 -117.43
CA LEU A 323 19.10 -64.84 -115.98
C LEU A 323 20.02 -63.89 -115.24
N ASN A 324 21.22 -63.60 -115.77
CA ASN A 324 22.12 -62.60 -115.18
C ASN A 324 21.53 -61.20 -115.23
N ARG A 325 20.91 -60.80 -116.34
CA ARG A 325 20.21 -59.50 -116.44
C ARG A 325 19.08 -59.42 -115.42
N GLN A 326 18.27 -60.48 -115.30
CA GLN A 326 17.18 -60.54 -114.34
C GLN A 326 17.69 -60.49 -112.88
N ASN A 327 18.77 -61.20 -112.55
CA ASN A 327 19.38 -61.15 -111.23
C ASN A 327 19.92 -59.76 -110.89
N MET A 328 20.52 -59.08 -111.88
CA MET A 328 21.01 -57.71 -111.70
C MET A 328 19.85 -56.74 -111.45
N GLU A 329 18.77 -56.84 -112.23
CA GLU A 329 17.56 -56.03 -112.02
C GLU A 329 16.93 -56.26 -110.64
N LEU A 330 16.83 -57.53 -110.20
CA LEU A 330 16.33 -57.87 -108.87
C LEU A 330 17.26 -57.34 -107.77
N SER A 331 18.58 -57.44 -107.95
CA SER A 331 19.55 -56.92 -106.99
C SER A 331 19.45 -55.40 -106.84
N VAL A 332 19.30 -54.67 -107.95
CA VAL A 332 19.08 -53.21 -107.93
C VAL A 332 17.75 -52.86 -107.26
N ARG A 333 16.68 -53.62 -107.50
CA ARG A 333 15.40 -53.42 -106.81
C ARG A 333 15.51 -53.68 -105.31
N CYS A 334 16.22 -54.73 -104.90
CA CYS A 334 16.45 -55.02 -103.48
C CYS A 334 17.22 -53.87 -102.82
N ALA A 335 18.31 -53.40 -103.43
CA ALA A 335 19.07 -52.26 -102.92
C ALA A 335 18.20 -50.98 -102.81
N HIS A 336 17.32 -50.72 -103.78
CA HIS A 336 16.44 -49.56 -103.72
C HIS A 336 15.39 -49.66 -102.59
N GLU A 337 14.82 -50.84 -102.36
CA GLU A 337 13.89 -51.06 -101.25
C GLU A 337 14.60 -51.05 -99.90
N GLU A 338 15.85 -51.52 -99.81
CA GLU A 338 16.71 -51.38 -98.63
C GLU A 338 16.98 -49.91 -98.31
N ASP A 339 17.44 -49.11 -99.27
CA ASP A 339 17.64 -47.66 -99.09
C ASP A 339 16.34 -46.94 -98.66
N ARG A 340 15.20 -47.39 -99.20
CA ARG A 340 13.89 -46.85 -98.83
C ARG A 340 13.52 -47.23 -97.40
N LEU A 341 13.79 -48.47 -96.99
CA LEU A 341 13.60 -48.95 -95.62
C LEU A 341 14.47 -48.15 -94.64
N GLU A 342 15.74 -47.93 -94.95
CA GLU A 342 16.64 -47.12 -94.13
C GLU A 342 16.16 -45.68 -94.00
N ARG A 343 15.72 -45.06 -95.10
CA ARG A 343 15.12 -43.71 -95.07
C ARG A 343 13.86 -43.65 -94.21
N LEU A 344 12.98 -44.64 -94.32
CA LEU A 344 11.76 -44.71 -93.49
C LEU A 344 12.08 -44.96 -92.02
N GLN A 345 13.10 -45.78 -91.72
CA GLN A 345 13.59 -45.99 -90.35
C GLN A 345 14.17 -44.70 -89.77
N ALA A 346 14.98 -43.96 -90.52
CA ALA A 346 15.51 -42.67 -90.08
C ALA A 346 14.38 -41.67 -89.77
N GLN A 347 13.39 -41.55 -90.65
CA GLN A 347 12.21 -40.71 -90.41
C GLN A 347 11.40 -41.16 -89.20
N LEU A 348 11.26 -42.46 -88.98
CA LEU A 348 10.60 -42.99 -87.79
C LEU A 348 11.35 -42.61 -86.51
N GLU A 349 12.67 -42.71 -86.50
CA GLU A 349 13.47 -42.33 -85.34
C GLU A 349 13.47 -40.81 -85.10
N GLU A 350 13.52 -39.99 -86.15
CA GLU A 350 13.37 -38.54 -86.04
C GLU A 350 12.01 -38.14 -85.48
N THR A 351 10.92 -38.78 -85.94
CA THR A 351 9.57 -38.50 -85.42
C THR A 351 9.37 -38.99 -83.99
N LYS A 352 10.05 -40.08 -83.56
CA LYS A 352 10.09 -40.49 -82.16
C LYS A 352 10.83 -39.46 -81.30
N LYS A 353 12.03 -39.02 -81.71
CA LYS A 353 12.79 -37.99 -81.01
C LYS A 353 12.02 -36.68 -80.89
N ALA A 354 11.42 -36.20 -81.98
CA ALA A 354 10.61 -34.99 -81.95
C ALA A 354 9.40 -35.12 -81.00
N ARG A 355 8.80 -36.31 -80.91
CA ARG A 355 7.72 -36.60 -79.96
C ARG A 355 8.23 -36.55 -78.52
N GLU A 356 9.36 -37.18 -78.22
CA GLU A 356 10.01 -37.18 -76.91
C GLU A 356 10.35 -35.75 -76.46
N GLU A 357 10.96 -34.95 -77.33
CA GLU A 357 11.27 -33.54 -77.07
C GLU A 357 10.00 -32.71 -76.76
N MET A 358 8.91 -32.95 -77.47
CA MET A 358 7.63 -32.27 -77.20
C MET A 358 7.03 -32.71 -75.88
N TYR A 359 7.13 -34.00 -75.52
CA TYR A 359 6.73 -34.49 -74.21
C TYR A 359 7.58 -33.89 -73.08
N GLU A 360 8.89 -33.78 -73.25
CA GLU A 360 9.76 -33.13 -72.27
C GLU A 360 9.40 -31.65 -72.10
N LYS A 361 9.17 -30.91 -73.20
CA LYS A 361 8.70 -29.51 -73.14
C LYS A 361 7.35 -29.40 -72.43
N TYR A 362 6.44 -30.32 -72.67
CA TYR A 362 5.15 -30.36 -71.99
C TYR A 362 5.31 -30.63 -70.48
N VAL A 363 6.10 -31.64 -70.11
CA VAL A 363 6.35 -32.00 -68.71
C VAL A 363 7.03 -30.85 -67.96
N THR A 364 8.07 -30.27 -68.54
CA THR A 364 8.77 -29.11 -67.95
C THR A 364 7.85 -27.91 -67.78
N SER A 365 7.01 -27.58 -68.78
CA SER A 365 6.01 -26.51 -68.67
C SER A 365 4.97 -26.81 -67.59
N ARG A 366 4.43 -28.03 -67.55
CA ARG A 366 3.47 -28.47 -66.52
C ARG A 366 4.07 -28.36 -65.12
N ASP A 367 5.31 -28.83 -64.95
CA ASP A 367 6.00 -28.83 -63.65
C ASP A 367 6.38 -27.41 -63.23
N HIS A 368 6.74 -26.55 -64.18
CA HIS A 368 6.96 -25.12 -63.94
C HIS A 368 5.68 -24.45 -63.40
N TYR A 369 4.54 -24.59 -64.10
CA TYR A 369 3.27 -24.03 -63.64
C TYR A 369 2.82 -24.60 -62.30
N LYS A 370 2.95 -25.92 -62.10
CA LYS A 370 2.67 -26.56 -60.81
C LYS A 370 3.49 -25.92 -59.69
N THR A 371 4.79 -25.72 -59.92
CA THR A 371 5.69 -25.09 -58.94
C THR A 371 5.32 -23.64 -58.68
N GLU A 372 4.96 -22.86 -59.71
CA GLU A 372 4.49 -21.49 -59.55
C GLU A 372 3.20 -21.40 -58.72
N TYR A 373 2.23 -22.28 -58.97
CA TYR A 373 0.98 -22.33 -58.18
C TYR A 373 1.25 -22.75 -56.74
N GLU A 374 2.10 -23.75 -56.52
CA GLU A 374 2.50 -24.15 -55.17
C GLU A 374 3.23 -23.02 -54.44
N ASN A 375 4.11 -22.29 -55.11
CA ASN A 375 4.82 -21.16 -54.52
C ASN A 375 3.86 -20.01 -54.18
N LYS A 376 2.95 -19.63 -55.10
CA LYS A 376 1.92 -18.62 -54.82
C LYS A 376 1.04 -19.02 -53.63
N LEU A 377 0.63 -20.29 -53.56
CA LEU A 377 -0.16 -20.79 -52.44
C LEU A 377 0.64 -20.76 -51.13
N ARG A 378 1.93 -21.12 -51.16
CA ARG A 378 2.81 -21.02 -49.98
C ARG A 378 2.98 -19.57 -49.53
N ASP A 379 3.22 -18.65 -50.46
CA ASP A 379 3.39 -17.22 -50.18
C ASP A 379 2.10 -16.61 -49.60
N GLU A 380 0.93 -16.95 -50.13
CA GLU A 380 -0.37 -16.52 -49.61
C GLU A 380 -0.61 -17.06 -48.19
N LEU A 381 -0.33 -18.35 -47.95
CA LEU A 381 -0.42 -18.94 -46.62
C LEU A 381 0.54 -18.29 -45.63
N GLU A 382 1.75 -17.96 -46.06
CA GLU A 382 2.76 -17.29 -45.23
C GLU A 382 2.37 -15.83 -44.95
N GLN A 383 1.82 -15.10 -45.93
CA GLN A 383 1.26 -13.77 -45.71
C GLN A 383 0.09 -13.79 -44.73
N ILE A 384 -0.83 -14.76 -44.84
CA ILE A 384 -1.94 -14.90 -43.89
C ILE A 384 -1.40 -15.17 -42.49
N ARG A 385 -0.43 -16.09 -42.34
CA ARG A 385 0.24 -16.38 -41.06
C ARG A 385 0.93 -15.15 -40.47
N LEU A 386 1.65 -14.38 -41.28
CA LEU A 386 2.32 -13.16 -40.84
C LEU A 386 1.31 -12.10 -40.39
N LYS A 387 0.24 -11.86 -41.16
CA LYS A 387 -0.82 -10.91 -40.78
C LYS A 387 -1.53 -11.33 -39.49
N THR A 388 -1.91 -12.60 -39.37
CA THR A 388 -2.55 -13.09 -38.13
C THR A 388 -1.62 -13.00 -36.92
N ASN A 389 -0.32 -13.30 -37.08
CA ASN A 389 0.65 -13.11 -35.99
C ASN A 389 0.80 -11.64 -35.61
N GLN A 390 0.87 -10.73 -36.59
CA GLN A 390 0.93 -9.29 -36.34
C GLN A 390 -0.33 -8.79 -35.62
N GLU A 391 -1.52 -9.23 -36.03
CA GLU A 391 -2.78 -8.90 -35.35
C GLU A 391 -2.81 -9.44 -33.91
N ILE A 392 -2.36 -10.68 -33.69
CA ILE A 392 -2.25 -11.27 -32.35
C ILE A 392 -1.28 -10.45 -31.48
N ASP A 393 -0.13 -10.05 -32.02
CA ASP A 393 0.86 -9.26 -31.26
C ASP A 393 0.36 -7.84 -30.98
N GLN A 394 -0.36 -7.22 -31.91
CA GLN A 394 -1.04 -5.93 -31.71
C GLN A 394 -2.14 -6.03 -30.65
N LEU A 395 -2.95 -7.10 -30.66
CA LEU A 395 -3.95 -7.32 -29.61
C LEU A 395 -3.31 -7.55 -28.25
N ARG A 396 -2.19 -8.29 -28.20
CA ARG A 396 -1.41 -8.51 -26.97
C ARG A 396 -0.75 -7.23 -26.47
N SER A 397 -0.22 -6.37 -27.33
CA SER A 397 0.36 -5.09 -26.91
C SER A 397 -0.73 -4.12 -26.47
N ALA A 398 -1.82 -3.98 -27.22
CA ALA A 398 -2.96 -3.13 -26.85
C ALA A 398 -3.58 -3.57 -25.52
N SER A 399 -3.76 -4.88 -25.30
CA SER A 399 -4.24 -5.41 -24.03
C SER A 399 -3.28 -5.11 -22.88
N ARG A 400 -1.96 -5.30 -23.08
CA ARG A 400 -0.95 -4.95 -22.07
C ARG A 400 -0.98 -3.45 -21.74
N GLU A 401 -1.03 -2.58 -22.75
CA GLU A 401 -1.11 -1.14 -22.53
C GLU A 401 -2.40 -0.73 -21.80
N MET A 402 -3.54 -1.34 -22.12
CA MET A 402 -4.80 -1.12 -21.40
C MET A 402 -4.66 -1.48 -19.92
N TYR A 403 -4.14 -2.68 -19.61
CA TYR A 403 -3.89 -3.08 -18.22
C TYR A 403 -2.87 -2.18 -17.52
N GLU A 404 -1.83 -1.71 -18.21
CA GLU A 404 -0.87 -0.76 -17.64
C GLU A 404 -1.46 0.63 -17.38
N ARG A 405 -2.36 1.11 -18.26
CA ARG A 405 -3.11 2.37 -18.05
C ARG A 405 -4.04 2.24 -16.86
N GLU A 406 -4.79 1.15 -16.77
CA GLU A 406 -5.68 0.87 -15.64
C GLU A 406 -4.90 0.74 -14.33
N ASN A 407 -3.78 0.00 -14.32
CA ASN A 407 -2.91 -0.09 -13.14
C ASN A 407 -2.35 1.28 -12.72
N ARG A 408 -1.97 2.14 -13.68
CA ARG A 408 -1.54 3.51 -13.39
C ARG A 408 -2.68 4.33 -12.77
N SER A 409 -3.87 4.29 -13.37
CA SER A 409 -5.05 4.98 -12.84
C SER A 409 -5.44 4.50 -11.43
N LEU A 410 -5.38 3.19 -11.16
CA LEU A 410 -5.64 2.63 -9.83
C LEU A 410 -4.58 3.06 -8.80
N ARG A 411 -3.30 3.13 -9.19
CA ARG A 411 -2.23 3.64 -8.32
C ARG A 411 -2.43 5.13 -8.01
N GLU A 412 -2.73 5.94 -9.02
CA GLU A 412 -3.02 7.36 -8.85
C GLU A 412 -4.26 7.58 -7.96
N ALA A 413 -5.33 6.80 -8.16
CA ALA A 413 -6.52 6.85 -7.32
C ALA A 413 -6.21 6.47 -5.86
N ARG A 414 -5.40 5.42 -5.65
CA ARG A 414 -4.91 5.04 -4.31
C ARG A 414 -4.09 6.16 -3.68
N ASP A 415 -3.15 6.74 -4.42
CA ASP A 415 -2.26 7.78 -3.90
C ASP A 415 -3.05 9.06 -3.57
N ASN A 416 -4.05 9.41 -4.39
CA ASN A 416 -4.98 10.49 -4.11
C ASN A 416 -5.80 10.22 -2.83
N ALA A 417 -6.32 9.00 -2.67
CA ALA A 417 -7.06 8.60 -1.47
C ALA A 417 -6.17 8.63 -0.21
N LEU A 418 -4.90 8.21 -0.32
CA LEU A 418 -3.92 8.34 0.76
C LEU A 418 -3.63 9.80 1.10
N ALA A 419 -3.42 10.65 0.10
CA ALA A 419 -3.19 12.08 0.31
C ALA A 419 -4.42 12.78 0.92
N GLU A 420 -5.64 12.34 0.60
CA GLU A 420 -6.87 12.85 1.21
C GLU A 420 -7.06 12.33 2.64
N LYS A 421 -6.75 11.07 2.90
CA LYS A 421 -6.67 10.51 4.25
C LYS A 421 -5.68 11.29 5.10
N ASP A 422 -4.47 11.54 4.61
CA ASP A 422 -3.43 12.27 5.35
C ASP A 422 -3.88 13.72 5.63
N ARG A 423 -4.53 14.38 4.66
CA ARG A 423 -5.17 15.68 4.88
C ARG A 423 -6.24 15.63 5.97
N ALA A 424 -7.10 14.61 5.97
CA ALA A 424 -8.12 14.43 6.99
C ALA A 424 -7.52 14.16 8.38
N VAL A 425 -6.47 13.34 8.47
CA VAL A 425 -5.74 13.08 9.72
C VAL A 425 -5.07 14.34 10.25
N MET A 426 -4.48 15.17 9.38
CA MET A 426 -3.93 16.46 9.81
C MET A 426 -5.02 17.40 10.31
N ALA A 427 -6.16 17.48 9.62
CA ALA A 427 -7.29 18.28 10.07
C ALA A 427 -7.88 17.77 11.40
N GLU A 428 -7.92 16.45 11.62
CA GLU A 428 -8.32 15.84 12.89
C GLU A 428 -7.35 16.22 14.01
N LYS A 429 -6.04 16.11 13.77
CA LYS A 429 -5.01 16.54 14.73
C LYS A 429 -5.16 18.02 15.10
N ASP A 430 -5.30 18.89 14.10
CA ASP A 430 -5.50 20.33 14.34
C ASP A 430 -6.79 20.59 15.14
N ALA A 431 -7.85 19.82 14.90
CA ALA A 431 -9.11 19.92 15.64
C ALA A 431 -8.97 19.42 17.08
N LEU A 432 -8.24 18.32 17.30
CA LEU A 432 -7.91 17.79 18.63
C LEU A 432 -7.03 18.79 19.40
N GLU A 433 -6.00 19.36 18.79
CA GLU A 433 -5.16 20.39 19.41
C GLU A 433 -5.98 21.61 19.82
N LYS A 434 -6.92 22.05 18.97
CA LYS A 434 -7.86 23.14 19.33
C LYS A 434 -8.79 22.74 20.46
N HIS A 435 -9.26 21.48 20.47
CA HIS A 435 -10.09 20.97 21.55
C HIS A 435 -9.34 20.95 22.88
N ASP A 436 -8.10 20.45 22.88
CA ASP A 436 -7.24 20.43 24.06
C ASP A 436 -6.95 21.85 24.56
N GLN A 437 -6.63 22.78 23.67
CA GLN A 437 -6.48 24.20 24.03
C GLN A 437 -7.76 24.79 24.65
N LEU A 438 -8.95 24.42 24.13
CA LEU A 438 -10.22 24.84 24.70
C LEU A 438 -10.49 24.20 26.06
N LEU A 439 -10.13 22.92 26.24
CA LEU A 439 -10.22 22.23 27.51
C LEU A 439 -9.31 22.85 28.57
N ASP A 440 -8.07 23.19 28.21
CA ASP A 440 -7.14 23.85 29.12
C ASP A 440 -7.65 25.24 29.51
N ARG A 441 -8.13 26.03 28.55
CA ARG A 441 -8.79 27.32 28.86
C ARG A 441 -10.03 27.15 29.73
N TYR A 442 -10.83 26.11 29.49
CA TYR A 442 -11.99 25.80 30.33
C TYR A 442 -11.57 25.43 31.74
N ARG A 443 -10.53 24.61 31.92
CA ARG A 443 -9.97 24.25 33.23
C ARG A 443 -9.39 25.45 33.95
N GLU A 444 -8.65 26.32 33.26
CA GLU A 444 -8.14 27.58 33.82
C GLU A 444 -9.29 28.48 34.28
N LEU A 445 -10.32 28.63 33.43
CA LEU A 445 -11.50 29.40 33.77
C LEU A 445 -12.23 28.78 34.98
N GLN A 446 -12.37 27.45 35.00
CA GLN A 446 -12.97 26.72 36.12
C GLN A 446 -12.18 26.97 37.41
N LEU A 447 -10.86 26.78 37.41
CA LEU A 447 -10.03 27.06 38.58
C LEU A 447 -10.12 28.52 39.01
N SER A 448 -10.14 29.47 38.07
CA SER A 448 -10.28 30.90 38.37
C SER A 448 -11.67 31.27 38.93
N THR A 449 -12.71 30.54 38.52
CA THR A 449 -14.08 30.75 39.01
C THR A 449 -14.24 30.09 40.37
N GLU A 450 -13.71 28.88 40.57
CA GLU A 450 -13.62 28.22 41.87
C GLU A 450 -12.83 29.07 42.86
N SER A 451 -11.68 29.64 42.48
CA SER A 451 -10.93 30.55 43.34
C SER A 451 -11.75 31.79 43.71
N LYS A 452 -12.39 32.47 42.75
CA LYS A 452 -13.31 33.59 43.01
C LYS A 452 -14.48 33.20 43.90
N VAL A 453 -15.08 32.03 43.69
CA VAL A 453 -16.17 31.51 44.54
C VAL A 453 -15.66 31.29 45.96
N THR A 454 -14.48 30.69 46.14
CA THR A 454 -13.89 30.54 47.47
C THR A 454 -13.59 31.89 48.11
N GLU A 455 -13.03 32.86 47.37
CA GLU A 455 -12.80 34.22 47.85
C GLU A 455 -14.11 34.88 48.30
N PHE A 456 -15.17 34.83 47.48
CA PHE A 456 -16.48 35.37 47.83
C PHE A 456 -17.12 34.64 49.01
N LEU A 457 -16.94 33.32 49.14
CA LEU A 457 -17.40 32.57 50.31
C LEU A 457 -16.65 33.01 51.58
N HIS A 458 -15.33 33.22 51.51
CA HIS A 458 -14.55 33.73 52.65
C HIS A 458 -14.95 35.17 52.99
N GLN A 459 -15.14 36.05 51.99
CA GLN A 459 -15.63 37.41 52.19
C GLN A 459 -17.03 37.40 52.82
N SER A 460 -17.93 36.56 52.33
CA SER A 460 -19.28 36.38 52.87
C SER A 460 -19.23 35.91 54.33
N LYS A 461 -18.38 34.92 54.66
CA LYS A 461 -18.15 34.48 56.04
C LYS A 461 -17.62 35.61 56.93
N LEU A 462 -16.63 36.36 56.46
CA LEU A 462 -16.11 37.53 57.19
C LEU A 462 -17.20 38.57 57.42
N LYS A 463 -18.01 38.88 56.39
CA LYS A 463 -19.15 39.79 56.52
C LYS A 463 -20.22 39.26 57.46
N SER A 464 -20.48 37.95 57.49
CA SER A 464 -21.37 37.35 58.48
C SER A 464 -20.83 37.50 59.91
N PHE A 465 -19.53 37.27 60.15
CA PHE A 465 -18.92 37.49 61.48
C PHE A 465 -18.92 38.97 61.88
N GLU A 466 -18.65 39.88 60.95
CA GLU A 466 -18.76 41.33 61.19
C GLU A 466 -20.21 41.72 61.54
N SER A 467 -21.19 41.14 60.85
CA SER A 467 -22.62 41.36 61.11
C SER A 467 -23.04 40.77 62.46
N GLU A 468 -22.64 39.56 62.80
CA GLU A 468 -22.89 38.93 64.11
C GLU A 468 -22.26 39.76 65.23
N ARG A 469 -21.01 40.21 65.06
CA ARG A 469 -20.35 41.09 66.03
C ARG A 469 -21.10 42.41 66.18
N ALA A 470 -21.52 43.03 65.07
CA ALA A 470 -22.30 44.26 65.10
C ALA A 470 -23.66 44.05 65.77
N GLN A 471 -24.31 42.91 65.53
CA GLN A 471 -25.56 42.54 66.17
C GLN A 471 -25.38 42.32 67.68
N LEU A 472 -24.33 41.62 68.11
CA LEU A 472 -24.01 41.46 69.54
C LEU A 472 -23.77 42.81 70.22
N ILE A 473 -23.00 43.70 69.60
CA ILE A 473 -22.78 45.07 70.11
C ILE A 473 -24.10 45.86 70.13
N GLN A 474 -24.94 45.72 69.10
CA GLN A 474 -26.26 46.35 69.07
C GLN A 474 -27.14 45.82 70.21
N GLU A 475 -27.17 44.52 70.44
CA GLU A 475 -27.93 43.91 71.53
C GLU A 475 -27.42 44.35 72.91
N GLU A 476 -26.10 44.40 73.11
CA GLU A 476 -25.48 44.90 74.34
C GLU A 476 -25.80 46.38 74.56
N THR A 477 -25.66 47.22 73.53
CA THR A 477 -25.99 48.65 73.61
C THR A 477 -27.47 48.89 73.83
N ALA A 478 -28.35 48.08 73.22
CA ALA A 478 -29.79 48.13 73.48
C ALA A 478 -30.11 47.70 74.92
N ARG A 479 -29.50 46.63 75.45
CA ARG A 479 -29.65 46.23 76.85
C ARG A 479 -29.17 47.34 77.79
N ASN A 480 -27.99 47.91 77.55
CA ASN A 480 -27.45 49.03 78.34
C ASN A 480 -28.39 50.24 78.27
N LEU A 481 -28.94 50.58 77.09
CA LEU A 481 -29.91 51.65 76.95
C LEU A 481 -31.17 51.37 77.76
N THR A 482 -31.73 50.16 77.71
CA THR A 482 -32.91 49.79 78.51
C THR A 482 -32.61 49.86 80.01
N GLN A 483 -31.42 49.46 80.45
CA GLN A 483 -30.99 49.57 81.84
C GLN A 483 -30.89 51.05 82.27
N CYS A 484 -30.23 51.89 81.46
CA CYS A 484 -30.17 53.33 81.69
C CYS A 484 -31.56 53.97 81.72
N GLN A 485 -32.47 53.55 80.83
CA GLN A 485 -33.86 54.02 80.83
C GLN A 485 -34.58 53.63 82.13
N LEU A 486 -34.45 52.38 82.58
CA LEU A 486 -35.02 51.92 83.86
C LEU A 486 -34.42 52.67 85.06
N GLU A 487 -33.11 52.95 85.04
CA GLU A 487 -32.45 53.77 86.05
C GLU A 487 -32.96 55.21 86.03
N CYS A 488 -33.11 55.83 84.86
CA CYS A 488 -33.72 57.14 84.68
C CYS A 488 -35.16 57.15 85.21
N GLU A 489 -36.00 56.16 84.89
CA GLU A 489 -37.36 56.03 85.42
C GLU A 489 -37.36 55.88 86.95
N LYS A 490 -36.43 55.10 87.51
CA LYS A 490 -36.26 54.95 88.95
C LYS A 490 -35.87 56.28 89.61
N TYR A 491 -34.93 57.02 89.04
CA TYR A 491 -34.55 58.34 89.52
C TYR A 491 -35.67 59.36 89.35
N GLN A 492 -36.45 59.30 88.26
CA GLN A 492 -37.62 60.14 88.04
C GLN A 492 -38.71 59.86 89.07
N LYS A 493 -39.04 58.60 89.35
CA LYS A 493 -39.96 58.22 90.44
C LYS A 493 -39.44 58.67 91.82
N LYS A 494 -38.13 58.53 92.06
CA LYS A 494 -37.51 59.02 93.31
C LYS A 494 -37.62 60.54 93.43
N LEU A 495 -37.40 61.27 92.33
CA LEU A 495 -37.63 62.71 92.25
C LEU A 495 -39.11 63.02 92.51
N GLU A 496 -40.06 62.35 91.90
CA GLU A 496 -41.50 62.57 92.16
C GLU A 496 -41.86 62.36 93.64
N VAL A 497 -41.33 61.32 94.29
CA VAL A 497 -41.53 61.09 95.72
C VAL A 497 -40.88 62.20 96.54
N LEU A 498 -39.62 62.54 96.28
CA LEU A 498 -38.94 63.63 96.98
C LEU A 498 -39.61 64.98 96.75
N THR A 499 -40.15 65.24 95.56
CA THR A 499 -40.91 66.44 95.23
C THR A 499 -42.23 66.45 95.99
N LYS A 500 -42.94 65.31 96.12
CA LYS A 500 -44.14 65.21 96.96
C LYS A 500 -43.82 65.43 98.44
N GLU A 501 -42.74 64.84 98.95
CA GLU A 501 -42.27 65.07 100.33
C GLU A 501 -41.86 66.52 100.54
N PHE A 502 -41.13 67.12 99.60
CA PHE A 502 -40.75 68.53 99.63
C PHE A 502 -41.96 69.44 99.65
N TYR A 503 -42.95 69.24 98.78
CA TYR A 503 -44.19 70.03 98.81
C TYR A 503 -45.01 69.78 100.07
N GLY A 504 -45.01 68.56 100.61
CA GLY A 504 -45.61 68.25 101.91
C GLY A 504 -44.94 69.00 103.06
N LEU A 505 -43.61 68.99 103.10
CA LEU A 505 -42.79 69.73 104.07
C LEU A 505 -42.98 71.24 103.89
N GLN A 506 -42.92 71.74 102.67
CA GLN A 506 -43.14 73.14 102.34
C GLN A 506 -44.53 73.59 102.82
N SER A 507 -45.59 72.84 102.53
CA SER A 507 -46.94 73.16 103.01
C SER A 507 -47.04 73.13 104.54
N SER A 508 -46.39 72.17 105.20
CA SER A 508 -46.36 72.11 106.67
C SER A 508 -45.56 73.26 107.29
N SER A 509 -44.47 73.66 106.65
CA SER A 509 -43.62 74.80 107.00
C SER A 509 -44.36 76.12 106.80
N GLU A 510 -45.01 76.32 105.65
CA GLU A 510 -45.82 77.51 105.37
C GLU A 510 -46.98 77.63 106.37
N LYS A 511 -47.65 76.52 106.73
CA LYS A 511 -48.63 76.50 107.82
C LYS A 511 -48.02 76.95 109.16
N ARG A 512 -46.83 76.44 109.51
CA ARG A 512 -46.13 76.85 110.74
C ARG A 512 -45.70 78.32 110.72
N ILE A 513 -45.22 78.81 109.57
CA ILE A 513 -44.82 80.22 109.38
C ILE A 513 -46.04 81.13 109.50
N THR A 514 -47.15 80.79 108.86
CA THR A 514 -48.40 81.57 108.95
C THR A 514 -48.98 81.57 110.38
N GLU A 515 -48.95 80.43 111.09
CA GLU A 515 -49.29 80.36 112.52
C GLU A 515 -48.38 81.26 113.38
N LEU A 516 -47.06 81.19 113.18
CA LEU A 516 -46.10 82.01 113.92
C LEU A 516 -46.22 83.51 113.56
N GLN A 517 -46.47 83.86 112.30
CA GLN A 517 -46.72 85.23 111.88
C GLN A 517 -48.01 85.78 112.51
N ALA A 518 -49.07 84.98 112.60
CA ALA A 518 -50.29 85.36 113.30
C ALA A 518 -50.00 85.63 114.79
N GLN A 519 -49.27 84.75 115.48
CA GLN A 519 -48.85 84.98 116.86
C GLN A 519 -47.97 86.22 117.03
N ASN A 520 -47.02 86.44 116.12
CA ASN A 520 -46.15 87.61 116.17
C ASN A 520 -46.95 88.90 115.95
N SER A 521 -47.94 88.89 115.05
CA SER A 521 -48.83 90.03 114.85
C SER A 521 -49.69 90.33 116.09
N GLU A 522 -50.15 89.31 116.81
CA GLU A 522 -50.87 89.47 118.07
C GLU A 522 -49.97 90.07 119.16
N HIS A 523 -48.72 89.59 119.27
CA HIS A 523 -47.74 90.13 120.21
C HIS A 523 -47.33 91.58 119.87
N GLN A 524 -47.14 91.89 118.59
CA GLN A 524 -46.84 93.24 118.12
C GLN A 524 -48.00 94.20 118.46
N ALA A 525 -49.25 93.80 118.24
CA ALA A 525 -50.42 94.60 118.60
C ALA A 525 -50.52 94.84 120.12
N ARG A 526 -50.13 93.88 120.96
CA ARG A 526 -50.04 94.09 122.41
C ARG A 526 -48.94 95.09 122.78
N LEU A 527 -47.77 95.01 122.15
CA LEU A 527 -46.67 95.96 122.39
C LEU A 527 -47.06 97.40 122.01
N ASP A 528 -47.71 97.59 120.85
CA ASP A 528 -48.18 98.91 120.41
C ASP A 528 -49.15 99.57 121.42
N ILE A 529 -49.96 98.76 122.13
CA ILE A 529 -50.85 99.27 123.18
C ILE A 529 -50.04 99.72 124.40
N TYR A 530 -49.03 98.95 124.81
CA TYR A 530 -48.16 99.31 125.93
C TYR A 530 -47.33 100.57 125.64
N GLU A 531 -46.78 100.71 124.43
CA GLU A 531 -46.00 101.89 124.04
C GLU A 531 -46.83 103.19 124.03
N LYS A 532 -48.12 103.11 123.68
CA LYS A 532 -49.02 104.28 123.75
C LYS A 532 -49.27 104.73 125.20
N LEU A 533 -49.48 103.77 126.10
CA LEU A 533 -49.65 104.05 127.53
C LEU A 533 -48.40 104.69 128.15
N GLU A 534 -47.19 104.30 127.72
CA GLU A 534 -45.96 104.92 128.19
C GLU A 534 -45.82 106.39 127.74
N LYS A 535 -46.15 106.70 126.48
CA LYS A 535 -46.09 108.08 125.96
C LYS A 535 -47.04 109.02 126.70
N GLU A 536 -48.26 108.57 127.02
CA GLU A 536 -49.23 109.36 127.79
C GLU A 536 -48.73 109.66 129.22
N LEU A 537 -47.99 108.73 129.83
CA LEU A 537 -47.41 108.93 131.17
C LEU A 537 -46.25 109.93 131.17
N ASP A 538 -45.40 109.92 130.13
CA ASP A 538 -44.27 110.84 130.00
C ASP A 538 -44.72 112.30 129.79
N GLU A 539 -45.79 112.54 129.03
CA GLU A 539 -46.35 113.89 128.83
C GLU A 539 -46.89 114.49 130.14
N ILE A 540 -47.51 113.66 130.99
CA ILE A 540 -48.02 114.08 132.31
C ILE A 540 -46.88 114.48 133.25
N ILE A 541 -45.75 113.77 133.22
CA ILE A 541 -44.57 114.09 134.03
C ILE A 541 -43.96 115.42 133.60
N MET A 542 -43.90 115.71 132.29
CA MET A 542 -43.38 117.00 131.80
C MET A 542 -44.28 118.18 132.22
N GLN A 543 -45.60 118.09 132.02
CA GLN A 543 -46.52 119.19 132.34
C GLN A 543 -46.54 119.53 133.84
N THR A 544 -46.31 118.56 134.71
CA THR A 544 -46.26 118.77 136.16
C THR A 544 -44.90 119.27 136.66
N ALA A 545 -43.84 119.11 135.88
CA ALA A 545 -42.51 119.61 136.18
C ALA A 545 -42.32 121.12 135.87
N GLU A 546 -43.10 121.71 134.96
CA GLU A 546 -42.95 123.11 134.55
C GLU A 546 -43.66 124.16 135.44
N ILE A 547 -44.54 123.73 136.35
CA ILE A 547 -45.36 124.64 137.18
C ILE A 547 -44.66 124.98 138.50
N GLU A 548 -44.48 126.26 138.79
CA GLU A 548 -43.71 126.75 139.95
C GLU A 548 -44.45 126.62 141.30
N ASN A 549 -45.78 126.55 141.32
CA ASN A 549 -46.60 126.41 142.54
C ASN A 549 -46.88 124.92 142.87
N GLU A 550 -46.51 124.46 144.07
CA GLU A 550 -46.66 123.04 144.49
C GLU A 550 -48.12 122.59 144.59
N ASP A 551 -49.03 123.44 145.07
CA ASP A 551 -50.46 123.08 145.24
C ASP A 551 -51.23 123.00 143.91
N GLU A 552 -50.72 123.66 142.87
CA GLU A 552 -51.32 123.68 141.53
C GLU A 552 -50.82 122.50 140.68
N ALA A 553 -49.57 122.07 140.91
CA ALA A 553 -49.02 120.84 140.33
C ALA A 553 -49.68 119.57 140.89
N GLU A 554 -50.05 119.54 142.19
CA GLU A 554 -50.81 118.42 142.75
C GLU A 554 -52.24 118.34 142.18
N ARG A 555 -52.86 119.46 141.77
CA ARG A 555 -54.17 119.43 141.08
C ARG A 555 -54.13 118.84 139.68
N ILE A 556 -53.11 119.15 138.88
CA ILE A 556 -52.98 118.60 137.52
C ILE A 556 -52.63 117.11 137.55
N LEU A 557 -51.81 116.68 138.51
CA LEU A 557 -51.62 115.25 138.78
C LEU A 557 -52.95 114.57 139.14
N PHE A 558 -53.82 115.25 139.89
CA PHE A 558 -55.10 114.68 140.32
C PHE A 558 -56.16 114.67 139.19
N SER A 559 -56.18 115.66 138.29
CA SER A 559 -57.14 115.75 137.18
C SER A 559 -56.95 114.66 136.12
N TYR A 560 -55.74 114.12 135.98
CA TYR A 560 -55.43 112.97 135.12
C TYR A 560 -55.70 111.61 135.77
N GLY A 561 -56.61 111.55 136.77
CA GLY A 561 -57.14 110.30 137.30
C GLY A 561 -56.23 109.56 138.28
N TYR A 562 -55.19 110.22 138.81
CA TYR A 562 -54.23 109.66 139.76
C TYR A 562 -54.81 109.38 141.18
N GLY A 563 -56.12 109.49 141.34
CA GLY A 563 -56.85 109.18 142.58
C GLY A 563 -57.43 107.77 142.67
N ALA A 564 -57.60 107.02 141.57
CA ALA A 564 -58.51 105.87 141.58
C ALA A 564 -57.90 104.46 141.39
N ASN A 565 -56.89 104.21 140.55
CA ASN A 565 -56.55 102.80 140.16
C ASN A 565 -55.05 102.47 139.96
N VAL A 566 -54.12 103.12 140.68
CA VAL A 566 -52.67 102.82 140.55
C VAL A 566 -52.09 102.19 141.84
N PRO A 567 -51.41 101.03 141.77
CA PRO A 567 -50.79 100.36 142.92
C PRO A 567 -49.78 101.25 143.68
N THR A 568 -49.78 101.14 145.01
CA THR A 568 -49.10 102.04 145.97
C THR A 568 -47.57 102.17 145.80
N THR A 569 -46.91 101.22 145.13
CA THR A 569 -45.47 101.27 144.80
C THR A 569 -45.14 102.13 143.58
N ALA A 570 -46.00 102.18 142.56
CA ALA A 570 -45.83 103.05 141.40
C ALA A 570 -46.10 104.53 141.76
N LYS A 571 -47.01 104.77 142.73
CA LYS A 571 -47.32 106.11 143.25
C LYS A 571 -46.09 106.83 143.83
N ARG A 572 -45.21 106.08 144.50
CA ARG A 572 -43.98 106.61 145.11
C ARG A 572 -42.90 106.90 144.07
N ARG A 573 -42.77 106.05 143.03
CA ARG A 573 -41.83 106.27 141.92
C ARG A 573 -42.17 107.50 141.12
N LEU A 574 -43.44 107.67 140.72
CA LEU A 574 -43.84 108.82 139.90
C LEU A 574 -43.63 110.15 140.63
N LYS A 575 -43.93 110.21 141.94
CA LYS A 575 -43.65 111.41 142.76
C LYS A 575 -42.14 111.72 142.84
N GLN A 576 -41.29 110.68 142.89
CA GLN A 576 -39.83 110.84 142.78
C GLN A 576 -39.39 111.29 141.38
N SER A 577 -39.98 110.75 140.31
CA SER A 577 -39.68 111.12 138.93
C SER A 577 -40.01 112.59 138.64
N VAL A 578 -41.14 113.11 139.13
CA VAL A 578 -41.52 114.53 139.00
C VAL A 578 -40.56 115.44 139.76
N HIS A 579 -40.16 115.08 140.99
CA HIS A 579 -39.16 115.85 141.74
C HIS A 579 -37.77 115.85 141.09
N LEU A 580 -37.37 114.73 140.48
CA LEU A 580 -36.13 114.64 139.71
C LEU A 580 -36.20 115.50 138.44
N ALA A 581 -37.29 115.43 137.69
CA ALA A 581 -37.51 116.24 136.49
C ALA A 581 -37.42 117.74 136.80
N ARG A 582 -38.04 118.22 137.89
CA ARG A 582 -37.93 119.61 138.34
C ARG A 582 -36.48 120.05 138.62
N ARG A 583 -35.70 119.18 139.27
CA ARG A 583 -34.30 119.49 139.62
C ARG A 583 -33.39 119.49 138.39
N VAL A 584 -33.64 118.62 137.42
CA VAL A 584 -32.90 118.57 136.15
C VAL A 584 -33.18 119.80 135.29
N LEU A 585 -34.45 120.22 135.18
CA LEU A 585 -34.85 121.39 134.39
C LEU A 585 -34.23 122.70 134.92
N GLN A 586 -34.09 122.82 136.25
CA GLN A 586 -33.43 123.97 136.89
C GLN A 586 -31.91 124.00 136.63
N LEU A 587 -31.26 122.82 136.60
CA LEU A 587 -29.84 122.67 136.27
C LEU A 587 -29.56 122.92 134.77
N GLU A 588 -30.44 122.48 133.88
CA GLU A 588 -30.32 122.70 132.43
C GLU A 588 -30.44 124.17 132.03
N LYS A 589 -31.31 124.94 132.70
CA LYS A 589 -31.42 126.40 132.51
C LYS A 589 -30.12 127.13 132.85
N GLN A 590 -29.43 126.70 133.92
CA GLN A 590 -28.14 127.26 134.33
C GLN A 590 -27.01 126.85 133.37
N ASN A 591 -26.98 125.60 132.91
CA ASN A 591 -25.95 125.09 132.00
C ASN A 591 -26.01 125.75 130.60
N SER A 592 -27.22 126.06 130.13
CA SER A 592 -27.44 126.69 128.82
C SER A 592 -26.91 128.13 128.73
N LEU A 593 -26.91 128.87 129.83
CA LEU A 593 -26.35 130.23 129.90
C LEU A 593 -24.82 130.21 129.86
N VAL A 594 -24.21 129.29 130.61
CA VAL A 594 -22.73 129.14 130.69
C VAL A 594 -22.13 128.69 129.36
N LEU A 595 -22.82 127.82 128.60
CA LEU A 595 -22.32 127.35 127.30
C LEU A 595 -22.30 128.43 126.22
N ARG A 596 -23.27 129.36 126.21
CA ARG A 596 -23.28 130.46 125.22
C ARG A 596 -22.13 131.45 125.41
N ASP A 597 -21.76 131.73 126.66
CA ASP A 597 -20.62 132.60 126.97
C ASP A 597 -19.28 131.98 126.57
N LEU A 598 -19.16 130.65 126.69
CA LEU A 598 -17.95 129.90 126.34
C LEU A 598 -17.71 129.81 124.82
N GLU A 599 -18.78 129.73 124.03
CA GLU A 599 -18.71 129.73 122.56
C GLU A 599 -18.25 131.08 122.01
N HIS A 600 -18.63 132.18 122.67
CA HIS A 600 -18.23 133.53 122.24
C HIS A 600 -16.72 133.78 122.43
N GLN A 601 -16.12 133.21 123.48
CA GLN A 601 -14.68 133.24 123.77
C GLN A 601 -13.86 132.42 122.75
N LYS A 602 -14.39 131.27 122.29
CA LYS A 602 -13.70 130.41 121.29
C LYS A 602 -13.37 131.13 119.97
N ASN A 603 -14.26 132.02 119.51
CA ASN A 603 -14.08 132.68 118.21
C ASN A 603 -12.98 133.76 118.20
N GLN A 604 -12.65 134.36 119.34
CA GLN A 604 -11.57 135.36 119.44
C GLN A 604 -10.18 134.70 119.40
N VAL A 605 -10.03 133.52 120.01
CA VAL A 605 -8.75 132.80 120.04
C VAL A 605 -8.33 132.30 118.65
N THR A 606 -9.30 131.90 117.82
CA THR A 606 -9.03 131.43 116.45
C THR A 606 -8.41 132.51 115.55
N GLN A 607 -8.75 133.79 115.75
CA GLN A 607 -8.18 134.90 114.96
C GLN A 607 -6.71 135.15 115.29
N LEU A 608 -6.32 135.03 116.57
CA LEU A 608 -4.92 135.18 117.01
C LEU A 608 -4.02 134.02 116.56
N SER A 609 -4.56 132.81 116.40
CA SER A 609 -3.77 131.66 115.96
C SER A 609 -3.27 131.77 114.51
N GLN A 610 -4.05 132.41 113.63
CA GLN A 610 -3.70 132.55 112.20
C GLN A 610 -2.52 133.53 111.97
N GLU A 611 -2.23 134.40 112.93
CA GLU A 611 -1.06 135.29 112.91
C GLU A 611 0.23 134.55 113.28
N LEU A 612 0.14 133.53 114.15
CA LEU A 612 1.26 132.71 114.61
C LEU A 612 1.84 131.84 113.46
N ASP A 613 0.99 131.32 112.58
CA ASP A 613 1.40 130.48 111.44
C ASP A 613 2.27 131.24 110.43
N ARG A 614 2.13 132.58 110.33
CA ARG A 614 2.98 133.40 109.47
C ARG A 614 4.39 133.57 110.04
N ALA A 615 4.54 133.65 111.35
CA ALA A 615 5.84 133.78 112.02
C ALA A 615 6.65 132.48 111.99
N ASN A 616 6.00 131.32 112.08
CA ASN A 616 6.68 130.02 112.01
C ASN A 616 7.24 129.69 110.61
N SER A 617 6.65 130.26 109.55
CA SER A 617 7.17 130.08 108.18
C SER A 617 8.57 130.70 107.97
N LEU A 618 8.92 131.75 108.74
CA LEU A 618 10.22 132.42 108.70
C LEU A 618 11.31 131.64 109.48
N LEU A 619 10.92 130.79 110.44
CA LEU A 619 11.82 130.07 111.34
C LEU A 619 12.41 128.77 110.72
N ASN A 620 11.73 128.17 109.74
CA ASN A 620 12.21 126.91 109.13
C ASN A 620 13.31 127.10 108.07
N GLN A 621 13.63 128.34 107.67
CA GLN A 621 14.74 128.63 106.75
C GLN A 621 16.13 128.61 107.43
N THR A 622 16.23 128.45 108.77
CA THR A 622 17.48 128.68 109.52
C THR A 622 18.16 127.48 110.18
N GLN A 623 17.73 126.22 109.97
CA GLN A 623 18.42 125.05 110.57
C GLN A 623 18.67 123.88 109.58
N GLN A 624 19.77 123.99 108.84
CA GLN A 624 20.24 123.03 107.82
C GLN A 624 21.29 121.93 108.21
N PRO A 625 21.69 121.69 109.48
CA PRO A 625 22.54 120.51 109.79
C PRO A 625 21.82 119.32 110.48
N TYR A 626 20.63 119.52 111.07
CA TYR A 626 19.98 118.49 111.92
C TYR A 626 19.09 117.50 111.16
N ARG A 627 18.64 117.82 109.94
CA ARG A 627 17.70 116.96 109.19
C ARG A 627 18.36 115.69 108.61
N TYR A 628 19.62 115.77 108.20
CA TYR A 628 20.38 114.64 107.64
C TYR A 628 20.83 113.62 108.72
N LEU A 629 21.00 114.08 109.96
CA LEU A 629 21.35 113.20 111.09
C LEU A 629 20.12 112.40 111.59
N ILE A 630 18.93 113.00 111.58
CA ILE A 630 17.68 112.34 112.00
C ILE A 630 17.25 111.26 110.99
N GLU A 631 17.48 111.45 109.68
CA GLU A 631 17.20 110.43 108.67
C GLU A 631 18.20 109.25 108.71
N SER A 632 19.46 109.51 109.08
CA SER A 632 20.50 108.47 109.28
C SER A 632 20.23 107.58 110.50
N VAL A 633 19.68 108.14 111.59
CA VAL A 633 19.32 107.38 112.79
C VAL A 633 18.08 106.51 112.53
N ARG A 634 17.05 107.04 111.85
CA ARG A 634 15.83 106.28 111.53
C ARG A 634 16.07 105.04 110.64
N GLN A 635 17.06 105.07 109.75
CA GLN A 635 17.41 103.89 108.93
C GLN A 635 18.16 102.80 109.72
N ARG A 636 18.89 103.15 110.79
CA ARG A 636 19.53 102.15 111.66
C ARG A 636 18.55 101.52 112.63
N ASP A 637 17.63 102.31 113.18
CA ASP A 637 16.65 101.81 114.13
C ASP A 637 15.71 100.76 113.50
N SER A 638 15.29 100.94 112.24
CA SER A 638 14.46 99.94 111.54
C SER A 638 15.19 98.60 111.29
N LYS A 639 16.52 98.63 111.13
CA LYS A 639 17.34 97.43 110.94
C LYS A 639 17.57 96.68 112.26
N ILE A 640 17.59 97.41 113.38
CA ILE A 640 17.70 96.83 114.73
C ILE A 640 16.38 96.15 115.13
N ASP A 641 15.24 96.76 114.81
CA ASP A 641 13.94 96.19 115.18
C ASP A 641 13.65 94.86 114.48
N SER A 642 13.97 94.75 113.18
CA SER A 642 13.83 93.47 112.45
C SER A 642 14.73 92.34 112.99
N LEU A 643 15.94 92.66 113.47
CA LEU A 643 16.83 91.67 114.09
C LEU A 643 16.37 91.29 115.50
N LYS A 644 15.75 92.21 116.25
CA LYS A 644 15.16 91.92 117.57
C LYS A 644 13.95 90.99 117.48
N GLU A 645 13.08 91.17 116.49
CA GLU A 645 11.92 90.27 116.30
C GLU A 645 12.35 88.81 116.04
N CYS A 646 13.35 88.59 115.18
CA CYS A 646 13.92 87.26 114.93
C CYS A 646 14.52 86.62 116.20
N ILE A 647 15.19 87.41 117.06
CA ILE A 647 15.75 86.91 118.32
C ILE A 647 14.63 86.52 119.30
N THR A 648 13.59 87.35 119.44
CA THR A 648 12.49 87.06 120.39
C THR A 648 11.66 85.82 120.02
N GLN A 649 11.54 85.50 118.73
CA GLN A 649 10.86 84.28 118.27
C GLN A 649 11.69 83.04 118.59
N LEU A 650 13.00 83.07 118.35
CA LEU A 650 13.92 81.99 118.73
C LEU A 650 13.98 81.81 120.27
N GLU A 651 13.92 82.90 121.04
CA GLU A 651 13.82 82.84 122.51
C GLU A 651 12.52 82.19 122.99
N LYS A 652 11.40 82.40 122.28
CA LYS A 652 10.12 81.73 122.55
C LYS A 652 10.21 80.22 122.35
N ASP A 653 10.85 79.76 121.29
CA ASP A 653 11.03 78.34 121.01
C ASP A 653 11.93 77.64 122.05
N VAL A 654 13.00 78.31 122.48
CA VAL A 654 13.85 77.85 123.60
C VAL A 654 13.09 77.80 124.92
N SER A 655 12.17 78.75 125.16
CA SER A 655 11.31 78.75 126.35
C SER A 655 10.32 77.58 126.38
N ASN A 656 9.82 77.15 125.22
CA ASN A 656 8.88 76.04 125.11
C ASN A 656 9.57 74.69 125.33
N LEU A 657 10.76 74.48 124.75
CA LEU A 657 11.57 73.28 124.98
C LEU A 657 12.02 73.13 126.45
N ASN A 658 12.29 74.24 127.16
CA ASN A 658 12.61 74.20 128.59
C ASN A 658 11.39 73.85 129.47
N LYS A 659 10.17 74.22 129.06
CA LYS A 659 8.94 73.81 129.75
C LYS A 659 8.70 72.31 129.60
N GLU A 660 8.96 71.73 128.43
CA GLU A 660 8.87 70.28 128.22
C GLU A 660 9.93 69.50 129.03
N LYS A 661 11.18 70.00 129.07
CA LYS A 661 12.26 69.40 129.86
C LYS A 661 11.97 69.41 131.37
N SER A 662 11.39 70.49 131.89
CA SER A 662 11.07 70.60 133.31
C SER A 662 9.86 69.74 133.71
N ALA A 663 8.85 69.59 132.82
CA ALA A 663 7.75 68.65 133.02
C ALA A 663 8.24 67.19 133.11
N LEU A 664 9.22 66.81 132.29
CA LEU A 664 9.88 65.50 132.38
C LEU A 664 10.70 65.33 133.68
N GLN A 665 11.29 66.41 134.20
CA GLN A 665 12.00 66.40 135.48
C GLN A 665 11.04 66.22 136.67
N GLN A 666 9.84 66.82 136.61
CA GLN A 666 8.77 66.58 137.59
C GLN A 666 8.34 65.11 137.58
N MET A 667 8.17 64.50 136.40
CA MET A 667 7.80 63.09 136.26
C MET A 667 8.88 62.13 136.81
N LYS A 668 10.17 62.46 136.62
CA LYS A 668 11.29 61.67 137.17
C LYS A 668 11.33 61.65 138.70
N ASN A 669 11.12 62.80 139.33
CA ASN A 669 11.21 62.89 140.79
C ASN A 669 9.96 62.30 141.47
N GLN A 670 8.78 62.36 140.83
CA GLN A 670 7.59 61.64 141.28
C GLN A 670 7.85 60.12 141.33
N MET A 671 8.53 59.57 140.32
CA MET A 671 8.93 58.15 140.31
C MET A 671 10.01 57.79 141.35
N ALA A 672 10.85 58.74 141.75
CA ALA A 672 11.82 58.53 142.83
C ALA A 672 11.14 58.46 144.21
N LEU A 673 10.09 59.26 144.42
CA LEU A 673 9.22 59.19 145.60
C LEU A 673 8.48 57.84 145.69
N ASP A 674 8.06 57.26 144.56
CA ASP A 674 7.38 55.97 144.52
C ASP A 674 8.33 54.77 144.79
N LEU A 675 9.63 54.89 144.47
CA LEU A 675 10.62 53.82 144.69
C LEU A 675 11.08 53.70 146.15
N GLU A 676 11.19 54.80 146.89
CA GLU A 676 11.52 54.71 148.33
C GLU A 676 10.32 54.24 149.17
N GLN A 677 9.09 54.57 148.79
CA GLN A 677 7.88 54.01 149.42
C GLN A 677 7.79 52.48 149.25
N LEU A 678 8.32 51.92 148.16
CA LEU A 678 8.39 50.47 147.93
C LEU A 678 9.54 49.76 148.67
N LEU A 679 10.67 50.43 148.93
CA LEU A 679 11.75 49.86 149.74
C LEU A 679 11.38 49.81 151.23
N ASN A 680 10.65 50.82 151.73
CA ASN A 680 10.06 50.78 153.07
C ASN A 680 9.03 49.65 153.25
N HIS A 681 8.37 49.18 152.18
CA HIS A 681 7.47 48.02 152.22
C HIS A 681 8.16 46.64 152.12
N ARG A 682 9.45 46.56 151.77
CA ARG A 682 10.16 45.28 151.58
C ARG A 682 10.91 44.75 152.81
N GLU A 683 11.38 45.60 153.72
CA GLU A 683 12.03 45.13 154.96
C GLU A 683 11.06 45.00 156.15
N GLU A 684 9.90 45.67 156.15
CA GLU A 684 8.78 45.31 157.02
C GLU A 684 8.30 43.86 156.76
N PHE A 685 8.57 43.30 155.58
CA PHE A 685 8.28 41.90 155.24
C PHE A 685 9.31 40.89 155.81
N LEU A 686 10.58 41.28 156.01
CA LEU A 686 11.60 40.41 156.61
C LEU A 686 11.43 40.25 158.13
N LYS A 687 10.82 41.23 158.81
CA LYS A 687 10.40 41.12 160.22
C LYS A 687 9.23 40.14 160.45
N SER A 688 8.53 39.71 159.39
CA SER A 688 7.33 38.86 159.48
C SER A 688 7.57 37.37 159.15
N CYS A 689 8.68 37.03 158.46
CA CYS A 689 8.86 35.68 157.88
C CYS A 689 9.76 34.67 158.64
N TRP A 690 10.50 35.01 159.70
CA TRP A 690 11.31 34.01 160.44
C TRP A 690 10.93 33.76 161.91
N ALA A 691 9.90 34.44 162.42
CA ALA A 691 9.27 34.09 163.71
C ALA A 691 8.31 32.88 163.63
N LYS A 692 8.29 32.12 162.52
CA LYS A 692 7.31 31.03 162.29
C LYS A 692 7.83 29.73 161.67
N ILE A 693 9.15 29.54 161.53
CA ILE A 693 9.74 28.26 161.06
C ILE A 693 10.91 27.88 161.98
N ILE A 694 10.62 27.01 162.96
CA ILE A 694 11.52 25.98 163.53
C ILE A 694 12.73 26.54 164.32
N GLY A 695 12.82 26.41 165.64
CA GLY A 695 12.59 25.14 166.33
C GLY A 695 13.71 24.13 166.05
N PHE A 696 14.94 24.61 165.87
CA PHE A 696 16.12 24.10 166.56
C PHE A 696 16.86 25.28 167.19
#